data_AF-A0AA88TNE8-F1
#
_entry.id   AF-A0AA88TNE8-F1
#
_cell.length_a   1.000
_cell.length_b   1.000
_cell.length_c   1.000
_cell.angle_alpha   90.00
_cell.angle_beta   90.00
_cell.angle_gamma   90.00
#
_symmetry.space_group_name_H-M   'P 1'
#
loop_
_entity.id
_entity.type
_entity.pdbx_description
1 polymer ?
#
loop_
_entity_poly.entity_id
_entity_poly.type
_entity_poly.pdbx_seq_one_letter_code
_entity_poly.pdbx_strand_id
1 'polypeptide(L)'
;MVMMPLLETHLLQTYHELRLAHLALSIMTSGYVWQEGDKETVKVLPRSLSVPFCEVSQRLGVPPILINADTVLANWKKRDPDGNLELLLTLPGGESVRGFFMVSLLVEFAAVPGLKSILDVINGVHDNDVAVVTKALDVVNQALESMKQALKLMHEYVDPSIFYGILRIYYNPLMPEGLVYEGVQEKPMEFSGNSAAQSSLLHSFDELLGVQHEGSSGAFLKRMRDYMPPSHRHFIENISSRLSLRSFVLQQADERLTHTFEQCVARLVEFRNLHINIVTRYITIPASCAKQLRAKKQDLTEELDKIGKAPTLLEERDCGFILPEPLTDLPVYYKPWMDIARNAPELISSHSLRLRIHDMPLLETHLLRTHRELRLAHLALSIMTSGYVWQEGERETVKVLPRNLSVPFCEVSQRLGLPPILIHADTVLANWKKRDPDGNLELLLTLPGGESVRGFFLVTLLVELAAIPGLKSIPDVINGIHDNDVAVVTKALDVVGQAIDSMKQALKLMHEYVDPSIFYGIMRIYLSGWKDNPSMSEGLVYEGVQEKPMEFSGGSAAQSSILHCFDELLGVQHEGSSGAFLTRMRDYMPPSHKQFIEYISSHLSLRSFVLQQADEHLTHTFEQCVSRLVDFRNYHITIVTRYITIPASRAKQLRANQQCLAEELDMIRKAPTALEERGTGGSGIMTFLKTMPLLETHLLQTHRELRLAHLALSMMTVGYVWQEGERETVKVLPRSLSVPFCKVSQTLGLPPVLIYADAVLANWKKRDANGNLELLLTFPGGESVRGFFMVTLLVELAAVPGLKSIPDVINGVHNNDVAVVTKALDVVSQAIDSIKQTLKLMHEYVDPSIFYGIMRIYLSGWKDNPLMPEGLVYDGVQEKPMEFSGSSAAQSSILHCFDELLGVQHEGSSGAFLRRMRDYMLPSHRHFIESISSRLSLCSFVLQQADEHLTHTFEQCVASLVDFRNCHINTVTRYVTIPASRAKQLSANKQGLAEELDIIRRAPTTLEERGTGGSGLMTFLKTVRDKTKYASISQCTTGNQVLRDLSMTEIQKI
;
A
#
# COMPACT_ATOMS: atom_id res chain seq x y z
N MET A 1 20.50 -13.85 -34.51
CA MET A 1 21.66 -14.64 -34.05
C MET A 1 22.81 -14.44 -35.02
N VAL A 2 23.82 -13.67 -34.64
CA VAL A 2 25.15 -13.72 -35.25
C VAL A 2 25.83 -14.97 -34.69
N MET A 3 26.42 -15.84 -35.52
CA MET A 3 27.16 -17.00 -35.03
C MET A 3 28.35 -16.51 -34.19
N MET A 4 28.29 -16.65 -32.86
CA MET A 4 29.47 -16.45 -32.02
C MET A 4 30.50 -17.55 -32.32
N PRO A 5 31.77 -17.20 -32.60
CA PRO A 5 32.83 -18.19 -32.71
C PRO A 5 33.04 -18.90 -31.36
N LEU A 6 33.45 -20.17 -31.42
CA LEU A 6 33.81 -20.95 -30.23
C LEU A 6 35.02 -20.32 -29.54
N LEU A 7 34.90 -20.08 -28.22
CA LEU A 7 36.04 -19.62 -27.42
C LEU A 7 37.10 -20.71 -27.37
N GLU A 8 38.32 -20.39 -27.81
CA GLU A 8 39.47 -21.28 -27.76
C GLU A 8 40.03 -21.37 -26.33
N THR A 9 39.46 -22.24 -25.50
CA THR A 9 39.77 -22.33 -24.06
C THR A 9 41.24 -22.67 -23.77
N HIS A 10 41.94 -23.32 -24.71
CA HIS A 10 43.36 -23.63 -24.60
C HIS A 10 44.28 -22.40 -24.57
N LEU A 11 43.78 -21.22 -25.01
CA LEU A 11 44.50 -19.96 -24.92
C LEU A 11 44.47 -19.35 -23.51
N LEU A 12 43.55 -19.80 -22.63
CA LEU A 12 43.48 -19.36 -21.24
C LEU A 12 44.56 -20.09 -20.43
N GLN A 13 45.64 -19.41 -20.05
CA GLN A 13 46.83 -20.00 -19.43
C GLN A 13 46.84 -19.82 -17.90
N THR A 14 46.23 -18.74 -17.41
CA THR A 14 46.25 -18.38 -15.99
C THR A 14 44.94 -18.70 -15.28
N TYR A 15 45.01 -18.87 -13.95
CA TYR A 15 43.82 -19.04 -13.11
C TYR A 15 42.86 -17.86 -13.20
N HIS A 16 43.38 -16.63 -13.31
CA HIS A 16 42.57 -15.41 -13.43
C HIS A 16 41.83 -15.32 -14.77
N GLU A 17 42.49 -15.70 -15.88
CA GLU A 17 41.85 -15.78 -17.20
C GLU A 17 40.73 -16.82 -17.20
N LEU A 18 40.96 -17.99 -16.62
CA LEU A 18 39.93 -19.02 -16.48
C LEU A 18 38.75 -18.52 -15.65
N ARG A 19 38.99 -17.83 -14.53
CA ARG A 19 37.92 -17.28 -13.68
C ARG A 19 37.11 -16.20 -14.38
N LEU A 20 37.76 -15.29 -15.10
CA LEU A 20 37.05 -14.26 -15.86
C LEU A 20 36.21 -14.88 -16.98
N ALA A 21 36.74 -15.89 -17.68
CA ALA A 21 36.00 -16.63 -18.69
C ALA A 21 34.77 -17.34 -18.08
N HIS A 22 34.93 -17.98 -16.92
CA HIS A 22 33.82 -18.63 -16.21
C HIS A 22 32.73 -17.63 -15.78
N LEU A 23 33.11 -16.47 -15.26
CA LEU A 23 32.18 -15.38 -14.91
C LEU A 23 31.42 -14.87 -16.14
N ALA A 24 32.11 -14.62 -17.26
CA ALA A 24 31.46 -14.14 -18.48
C ALA A 24 30.50 -15.19 -19.05
N LEU A 25 30.94 -16.45 -19.17
CA LEU A 25 30.13 -17.55 -19.68
C LEU A 25 28.93 -17.85 -18.79
N SER A 26 29.07 -17.76 -17.46
CA SER A 26 27.96 -17.98 -16.53
C SER A 26 26.90 -16.87 -16.58
N ILE A 27 27.31 -15.59 -16.70
CA ILE A 27 26.38 -14.47 -16.88
C ILE A 27 25.67 -14.57 -18.24
N MET A 28 26.39 -14.85 -19.32
CA MET A 28 25.80 -15.02 -20.65
C MET A 28 24.82 -16.19 -20.68
N THR A 29 25.20 -17.32 -20.07
CA THR A 29 24.34 -18.51 -19.98
C THR A 29 23.07 -18.22 -19.18
N SER A 30 23.20 -17.57 -18.01
CA SER A 30 22.03 -17.19 -17.22
C SER A 30 21.14 -16.18 -17.96
N GLY A 31 21.74 -15.19 -18.62
CA GLY A 31 21.01 -14.22 -19.44
C GLY A 31 20.27 -14.86 -20.62
N TYR A 32 20.87 -15.85 -21.27
CA TYR A 32 20.25 -16.60 -22.37
C TYR A 32 19.10 -17.49 -21.88
N VAL A 33 19.31 -18.24 -20.80
CA VAL A 33 18.30 -19.15 -20.24
C VAL A 33 17.07 -18.38 -19.75
N TRP A 34 17.28 -17.21 -19.15
CA TRP A 34 16.22 -16.42 -18.52
C TRP A 34 15.80 -15.18 -19.33
N GLN A 35 16.06 -15.15 -20.64
CA GLN A 35 15.82 -13.98 -21.50
C GLN A 35 14.33 -13.56 -21.57
N GLU A 36 13.39 -14.50 -21.40
CA GLU A 36 11.95 -14.24 -21.38
C GLU A 36 11.33 -14.27 -19.96
N GLY A 37 12.18 -14.28 -18.93
CA GLY A 37 11.75 -14.45 -17.53
C GLY A 37 11.16 -15.85 -17.28
N ASP A 38 10.08 -15.93 -16.50
CA ASP A 38 9.40 -17.19 -16.14
C ASP A 38 8.45 -17.74 -17.23
N LYS A 39 8.34 -17.09 -18.40
CA LYS A 39 7.27 -17.39 -19.39
C LYS A 39 7.60 -18.55 -20.33
N GLU A 40 8.86 -18.74 -20.70
CA GLU A 40 9.34 -19.84 -21.54
C GLU A 40 10.76 -20.23 -21.10
N THR A 41 10.95 -21.48 -20.64
CA THR A 41 12.27 -21.93 -20.18
C THR A 41 13.05 -22.57 -21.33
N VAL A 42 14.17 -21.96 -21.68
CA VAL A 42 15.11 -22.50 -22.68
C VAL A 42 15.67 -23.84 -22.18
N LYS A 43 15.40 -24.95 -22.88
CA LYS A 43 15.83 -26.30 -22.45
C LYS A 43 17.20 -26.73 -22.96
N VAL A 44 17.75 -26.03 -23.95
CA VAL A 44 19.01 -26.37 -24.60
C VAL A 44 19.90 -25.14 -24.65
N LEU A 45 21.10 -25.25 -24.08
CA LEU A 45 22.14 -24.25 -24.23
C LEU A 45 22.91 -24.51 -25.53
N PRO A 46 23.14 -23.50 -26.37
CA PRO A 46 23.78 -23.69 -27.66
C PRO A 46 25.25 -24.07 -27.51
N ARG A 47 25.75 -24.85 -28.46
CA ARG A 47 27.12 -25.39 -28.50
C ARG A 47 28.20 -24.32 -28.27
N SER A 48 27.99 -23.11 -28.80
CA SER A 48 28.90 -21.98 -28.66
C SER A 48 29.09 -21.48 -27.22
N LEU A 49 28.12 -21.73 -26.33
CA LEU A 49 28.22 -21.45 -24.90
C LEU A 49 28.56 -22.72 -24.12
N SER A 50 27.94 -23.86 -24.46
CA SER A 50 28.06 -25.12 -23.71
C SER A 50 29.48 -25.67 -23.65
N VAL A 51 30.14 -25.83 -24.80
CA VAL A 51 31.49 -26.44 -24.88
C VAL A 51 32.52 -25.64 -24.07
N PRO A 52 32.73 -24.33 -24.33
CA PRO A 52 33.74 -23.58 -23.60
C PRO A 52 33.40 -23.45 -22.12
N PHE A 53 32.12 -23.37 -21.76
CA PHE A 53 31.73 -23.26 -20.35
C PHE A 53 32.06 -24.54 -19.58
N CYS A 54 31.75 -25.71 -20.12
CA CYS A 54 32.08 -26.99 -19.49
C CYS A 54 33.60 -27.22 -19.38
N GLU A 55 34.38 -26.89 -20.42
CA GLU A 55 35.84 -27.04 -20.39
C GLU A 55 36.50 -26.13 -19.33
N VAL A 56 36.10 -24.86 -19.27
CA VAL A 56 36.60 -23.92 -18.25
C VAL A 56 36.20 -24.37 -16.85
N SER A 57 34.96 -24.84 -16.68
CA SER A 57 34.43 -25.37 -15.42
C SER A 57 35.23 -26.57 -14.91
N GLN A 58 35.53 -27.53 -15.80
CA GLN A 58 36.34 -28.70 -15.48
C GLN A 58 37.75 -28.30 -15.02
N ARG A 59 38.39 -27.35 -15.71
CA ARG A 59 39.73 -26.86 -15.35
C ARG A 59 39.75 -26.12 -14.01
N LEU A 60 38.68 -25.41 -13.68
CA LEU A 60 38.54 -24.71 -12.39
C LEU A 60 38.04 -25.62 -11.25
N GLY A 61 37.55 -26.82 -11.57
CA GLY A 61 36.98 -27.75 -10.60
C GLY A 61 35.69 -27.23 -9.95
N VAL A 62 34.85 -26.53 -10.73
CA VAL A 62 33.52 -26.01 -10.32
C VAL A 62 32.48 -26.35 -11.39
N PRO A 63 31.17 -26.36 -11.09
CA PRO A 63 30.15 -26.68 -12.09
C PRO A 63 29.90 -25.53 -13.10
N PRO A 64 29.48 -25.84 -14.34
CA PRO A 64 29.15 -24.87 -15.39
C PRO A 64 27.80 -24.19 -15.14
N ILE A 65 27.69 -23.46 -14.04
CA ILE A 65 26.53 -22.63 -13.67
C ILE A 65 27.02 -21.33 -13.02
N LEU A 66 26.15 -20.32 -12.94
CA LEU A 66 26.40 -19.12 -12.16
C LEU A 66 26.54 -19.45 -10.67
N ILE A 67 27.76 -19.26 -10.13
CA ILE A 67 28.10 -19.56 -8.73
C ILE A 67 28.52 -18.31 -7.95
N ASN A 68 28.40 -18.36 -6.62
CA ASN A 68 28.77 -17.27 -5.73
C ASN A 68 30.25 -16.84 -5.90
N ALA A 69 31.15 -17.79 -6.16
CA ALA A 69 32.57 -17.50 -6.36
C ALA A 69 32.82 -16.58 -7.56
N ASP A 70 32.03 -16.69 -8.62
CA ASP A 70 32.18 -15.81 -9.78
C ASP A 70 31.60 -14.44 -9.46
N THR A 71 30.34 -14.40 -9.01
CA THR A 71 29.59 -13.15 -8.90
C THR A 71 29.99 -12.27 -7.72
N VAL A 72 30.57 -12.87 -6.67
CA VAL A 72 31.00 -12.15 -5.46
C VAL A 72 32.52 -12.08 -5.39
N LEU A 73 33.22 -13.22 -5.44
CA LEU A 73 34.66 -13.25 -5.16
C LEU A 73 35.53 -12.78 -6.33
N ALA A 74 35.12 -13.03 -7.58
CA ALA A 74 35.90 -12.73 -8.78
C ALA A 74 35.38 -11.54 -9.60
N ASN A 75 34.14 -11.09 -9.39
CA ASN A 75 33.50 -10.05 -10.19
C ASN A 75 33.80 -8.63 -9.69
N TRP A 76 35.07 -8.27 -9.49
CA TRP A 76 35.42 -6.91 -9.08
C TRP A 76 36.82 -6.51 -9.54
N LYS A 77 37.03 -5.20 -9.65
CA LYS A 77 38.36 -4.58 -9.77
C LYS A 77 38.41 -3.27 -9.00
N LYS A 78 39.62 -2.75 -8.78
CA LYS A 78 39.81 -1.40 -8.24
C LYS A 78 39.49 -0.38 -9.32
N ARG A 79 38.62 0.58 -8.99
CA ARG A 79 38.25 1.71 -9.84
C ARG A 79 39.31 2.82 -9.81
N ASP A 80 39.89 3.06 -8.64
CA ASP A 80 40.84 4.15 -8.40
C ASP A 80 41.96 3.75 -7.41
N PRO A 81 43.04 4.56 -7.30
CA PRO A 81 44.14 4.33 -6.36
C PRO A 81 43.71 4.39 -4.88
N ASP A 82 42.61 5.09 -4.59
CA ASP A 82 42.04 5.25 -3.25
C ASP A 82 41.35 3.97 -2.75
N GLY A 83 41.18 2.98 -3.63
CA GLY A 83 40.71 1.65 -3.27
C GLY A 83 39.22 1.43 -3.44
N ASN A 84 38.51 2.31 -4.15
CA ASN A 84 37.10 2.09 -4.47
C ASN A 84 36.95 0.91 -5.44
N LEU A 85 35.91 0.09 -5.26
CA LEU A 85 35.68 -1.12 -6.03
C LEU A 85 34.61 -0.89 -7.10
N GLU A 86 34.76 -1.56 -8.25
CA GLU A 86 33.71 -1.66 -9.27
C GLU A 86 33.55 -3.09 -9.78
N LEU A 87 32.32 -3.44 -10.19
CA LEU A 87 32.01 -4.73 -10.79
C LEU A 87 32.64 -4.85 -12.17
N LEU A 88 33.02 -6.07 -12.56
CA LEU A 88 33.48 -6.36 -13.92
C LEU A 88 32.30 -6.51 -14.88
N LEU A 89 31.28 -7.24 -14.45
CA LEU A 89 30.05 -7.53 -15.18
C LEU A 89 28.85 -7.41 -14.23
N THR A 90 27.66 -7.13 -14.77
CA THR A 90 26.43 -7.01 -13.98
C THR A 90 25.26 -7.71 -14.66
N LEU A 91 24.25 -8.04 -13.87
CA LEU A 91 22.93 -8.46 -14.33
C LEU A 91 21.97 -7.26 -14.35
N PRO A 92 20.82 -7.36 -15.03
CA PRO A 92 19.80 -6.30 -15.03
C PRO A 92 19.30 -5.95 -13.62
N GLY A 93 18.98 -4.68 -13.38
CA GLY A 93 18.50 -4.17 -12.08
C GLY A 93 19.31 -3.02 -11.49
N GLY A 94 20.20 -2.40 -12.27
CA GLY A 94 20.84 -1.13 -11.95
C GLY A 94 21.64 -1.11 -10.65
N GLU A 95 21.62 0.03 -9.94
CA GLU A 95 22.39 0.23 -8.71
C GLU A 95 21.98 -0.73 -7.58
N SER A 96 20.74 -1.22 -7.55
CA SER A 96 20.31 -2.20 -6.55
C SER A 96 21.04 -3.54 -6.71
N VAL A 97 21.23 -4.00 -7.95
CA VAL A 97 21.94 -5.26 -8.22
C VAL A 97 23.43 -5.08 -7.99
N ARG A 98 23.98 -3.91 -8.34
CA ARG A 98 25.35 -3.55 -7.99
C ARG A 98 25.54 -3.56 -6.46
N GLY A 99 24.62 -2.94 -5.72
CA GLY A 99 24.62 -2.91 -4.26
C GLY A 99 24.63 -4.31 -3.66
N PHE A 100 23.83 -5.23 -4.20
CA PHE A 100 23.78 -6.63 -3.75
C PHE A 100 25.15 -7.31 -3.80
N PHE A 101 25.84 -7.21 -4.94
CA PHE A 101 27.15 -7.83 -5.11
C PHE A 101 28.24 -7.15 -4.29
N MET A 102 28.23 -5.81 -4.24
CA MET A 102 29.22 -5.05 -3.47
C MET A 102 29.09 -5.29 -1.97
N VAL A 103 27.87 -5.31 -1.43
CA VAL A 103 27.64 -5.62 -0.01
C VAL A 103 28.06 -7.07 0.30
N SER A 104 27.74 -8.02 -0.58
CA SER A 104 28.16 -9.42 -0.42
C SER A 104 29.69 -9.55 -0.41
N LEU A 105 30.38 -8.83 -1.29
CA LEU A 105 31.85 -8.78 -1.31
C LEU A 105 32.43 -8.09 -0.07
N LEU A 106 31.79 -7.03 0.44
CA LEU A 106 32.21 -6.38 1.68
C LEU A 106 32.11 -7.30 2.90
N VAL A 107 31.09 -8.17 2.94
CA VAL A 107 30.98 -9.20 3.99
C VAL A 107 32.17 -10.17 3.92
N GLU A 108 32.56 -10.61 2.73
CA GLU A 108 33.73 -11.47 2.53
C GLU A 108 35.04 -10.77 2.96
N PHE A 109 35.22 -9.49 2.58
CA PHE A 109 36.38 -8.69 3.00
C PHE A 109 36.45 -8.48 4.52
N ALA A 110 35.32 -8.20 5.16
CA ALA A 110 35.23 -7.97 6.60
C ALA A 110 35.68 -9.20 7.42
N ALA A 111 35.63 -10.39 6.81
CA ALA A 111 35.93 -11.63 7.48
C ALA A 111 37.38 -12.10 7.35
N VAL A 112 38.18 -11.47 6.48
CA VAL A 112 39.57 -11.82 6.20
C VAL A 112 40.43 -11.92 7.47
N PRO A 113 40.35 -11.01 8.45
CA PRO A 113 41.13 -11.14 9.70
C PRO A 113 40.78 -12.42 10.48
N GLY A 114 39.48 -12.75 10.56
CA GLY A 114 39.01 -13.97 11.23
C GLY A 114 39.51 -15.23 10.54
N LEU A 115 39.44 -15.29 9.20
CA LEU A 115 39.95 -16.41 8.41
C LEU A 115 41.45 -16.65 8.62
N LYS A 116 42.26 -15.58 8.65
CA LYS A 116 43.69 -15.69 8.94
C LYS A 116 43.93 -16.25 10.34
N SER A 117 43.14 -15.81 11.31
CA SER A 117 43.29 -16.21 12.71
C SER A 117 42.92 -17.67 12.98
N ILE A 118 42.21 -18.34 12.06
CA ILE A 118 41.95 -19.79 12.16
C ILE A 118 43.26 -20.59 12.25
N LEU A 119 44.31 -20.18 11.53
CA LEU A 119 45.62 -20.85 11.59
C LEU A 119 46.26 -20.69 12.97
N ASP A 120 46.13 -19.51 13.59
CA ASP A 120 46.61 -19.26 14.95
C ASP A 120 45.85 -20.10 15.97
N VAL A 121 44.54 -20.29 15.79
CA VAL A 121 43.74 -21.20 16.61
C VAL A 121 44.23 -22.64 16.47
N ILE A 122 44.46 -23.12 15.25
CA ILE A 122 44.93 -24.49 15.00
C ILE A 122 46.29 -24.73 15.66
N ASN A 123 47.25 -23.83 15.46
CA ASN A 123 48.58 -23.95 16.05
C ASN A 123 48.53 -23.84 17.57
N GLY A 124 47.76 -22.88 18.12
CA GLY A 124 47.61 -22.72 19.57
C GLY A 124 46.96 -23.93 20.24
N VAL A 125 45.98 -24.58 19.59
CA VAL A 125 45.39 -25.83 20.09
C VAL A 125 46.40 -26.97 20.05
N HIS A 126 47.19 -27.09 18.98
CA HIS A 126 48.25 -28.11 18.86
C HIS A 126 49.34 -27.93 19.94
N ASP A 127 49.74 -26.70 20.21
CA ASP A 127 50.79 -26.35 21.17
C ASP A 127 50.26 -26.21 22.61
N ASN A 128 48.96 -26.43 22.81
CA ASN A 128 48.25 -26.28 24.09
C ASN A 128 48.42 -24.88 24.72
N ASP A 129 48.45 -23.82 23.90
CA ASP A 129 48.61 -22.42 24.31
C ASP A 129 47.25 -21.69 24.36
N VAL A 130 46.69 -21.62 25.57
CA VAL A 130 45.40 -20.96 25.86
C VAL A 130 45.42 -19.47 25.51
N ALA A 131 46.54 -18.77 25.69
CA ALA A 131 46.61 -17.33 25.46
C ALA A 131 46.57 -17.00 23.97
N VAL A 132 47.28 -17.79 23.15
CA VAL A 132 47.25 -17.68 21.68
C VAL A 132 45.85 -17.97 21.15
N VAL A 133 45.21 -19.06 21.60
CA VAL A 133 43.86 -19.43 21.16
C VAL A 133 42.84 -18.34 21.54
N THR A 134 42.89 -17.83 22.78
CA THR A 134 41.97 -16.78 23.24
C THR A 134 42.10 -15.51 22.40
N LYS A 135 43.34 -15.05 22.15
CA LYS A 135 43.60 -13.87 21.33
C LYS A 135 43.14 -14.06 19.88
N ALA A 136 43.33 -15.25 19.33
CA ALA A 136 42.88 -15.56 17.98
C ALA A 136 41.34 -15.58 17.88
N LEU A 137 40.65 -16.12 18.89
CA LEU A 137 39.19 -16.07 18.94
C LEU A 137 38.64 -14.64 19.11
N ASP A 138 39.33 -13.75 19.82
CA ASP A 138 38.95 -12.34 19.88
C ASP A 138 38.96 -11.69 18.47
N VAL A 139 39.90 -12.07 17.60
CA VAL A 139 39.94 -11.61 16.20
C VAL A 139 38.79 -12.20 15.39
N VAL A 140 38.46 -13.48 15.57
CA VAL A 140 37.30 -14.12 14.95
C VAL A 140 35.99 -13.44 15.37
N ASN A 141 35.84 -13.13 16.66
CA ASN A 141 34.68 -12.42 17.20
C ASN A 141 34.49 -11.04 16.55
N GLN A 142 35.58 -10.26 16.41
CA GLN A 142 35.55 -8.95 15.75
C GLN A 142 35.24 -9.05 14.25
N ALA A 143 35.74 -10.09 13.58
CA ALA A 143 35.45 -10.35 12.17
C ALA A 143 33.96 -10.67 11.96
N LEU A 144 33.37 -11.52 12.80
CA LEU A 144 31.92 -11.82 12.76
C LEU A 144 31.07 -10.57 12.99
N GLU A 145 31.48 -9.68 13.89
CA GLU A 145 30.79 -8.42 14.10
C GLU A 145 30.89 -7.50 12.86
N SER A 146 32.07 -7.40 12.28
CA SER A 146 32.30 -6.58 11.07
C SER A 146 31.48 -7.10 9.89
N MET A 147 31.40 -8.42 9.72
CA MET A 147 30.52 -9.07 8.74
C MET A 147 29.05 -8.70 8.97
N LYS A 148 28.58 -8.75 10.22
CA LYS A 148 27.20 -8.37 10.57
C LYS A 148 26.92 -6.91 10.23
N GLN A 149 27.86 -6.01 10.48
CA GLN A 149 27.70 -4.59 10.12
C GLN A 149 27.67 -4.40 8.60
N ALA A 150 28.56 -5.07 7.86
CA ALA A 150 28.55 -5.02 6.39
C ALA A 150 27.22 -5.55 5.82
N LEU A 151 26.70 -6.67 6.35
CA LEU A 151 25.44 -7.27 5.86
C LEU A 151 24.23 -6.35 6.09
N LYS A 152 24.24 -5.46 7.11
CA LYS A 152 23.15 -4.48 7.31
C LYS A 152 23.03 -3.48 6.16
N LEU A 153 24.12 -3.21 5.44
CA LEU A 153 24.12 -2.31 4.28
C LEU A 153 23.23 -2.84 3.14
N MET A 154 22.83 -4.11 3.19
CA MET A 154 21.87 -4.66 2.24
C MET A 154 20.54 -3.88 2.24
N HIS A 155 20.13 -3.36 3.41
CA HIS A 155 18.93 -2.53 3.54
C HIS A 155 19.07 -1.13 2.93
N GLU A 156 20.30 -0.67 2.69
CA GLU A 156 20.59 0.66 2.16
C GLU A 156 20.76 0.62 0.64
N TYR A 157 21.48 -0.40 0.14
CA TYR A 157 21.90 -0.46 -1.25
C TYR A 157 21.08 -1.43 -2.12
N VAL A 158 20.15 -2.19 -1.55
CA VAL A 158 19.36 -3.19 -2.31
C VAL A 158 17.87 -3.02 -2.09
N ASP A 159 17.15 -2.86 -3.20
CA ASP A 159 15.70 -2.81 -3.26
C ASP A 159 15.11 -4.25 -3.28
N PRO A 160 14.20 -4.60 -2.35
CA PRO A 160 13.58 -5.93 -2.30
C PRO A 160 12.80 -6.33 -3.56
N SER A 161 12.13 -5.38 -4.21
CA SER A 161 11.35 -5.62 -5.42
C SER A 161 12.27 -5.88 -6.62
N ILE A 162 13.37 -5.16 -6.73
CA ILE A 162 14.38 -5.39 -7.78
C ILE A 162 15.11 -6.72 -7.54
N PHE A 163 15.49 -7.00 -6.29
CA PHE A 163 16.09 -8.29 -5.95
C PHE A 163 15.15 -9.45 -6.32
N TYR A 164 13.89 -9.39 -5.87
CA TYR A 164 12.94 -10.48 -6.07
C TYR A 164 12.43 -10.61 -7.51
N GLY A 165 12.08 -9.49 -8.13
CA GLY A 165 11.41 -9.45 -9.44
C GLY A 165 12.38 -9.42 -10.63
N ILE A 166 13.66 -9.10 -10.42
CA ILE A 166 14.66 -9.02 -11.49
C ILE A 166 15.83 -9.95 -11.21
N LEU A 167 16.61 -9.70 -10.15
CA LEU A 167 17.87 -10.43 -9.93
C LEU A 167 17.64 -11.93 -9.65
N ARG A 168 16.64 -12.25 -8.84
CA ARG A 168 16.35 -13.62 -8.39
C ARG A 168 15.98 -14.56 -9.54
N ILE A 169 15.44 -14.03 -10.65
CA ILE A 169 15.12 -14.82 -11.85
C ILE A 169 16.41 -15.47 -12.39
N TYR A 170 17.50 -14.71 -12.45
CA TYR A 170 18.80 -15.19 -12.93
C TYR A 170 19.48 -16.20 -11.99
N TYR A 171 19.00 -16.34 -10.75
CA TYR A 171 19.47 -17.31 -9.75
C TYR A 171 18.54 -18.51 -9.60
N ASN A 172 17.43 -18.52 -10.33
CA ASN A 172 16.34 -19.46 -10.12
C ASN A 172 16.80 -20.90 -10.39
N PRO A 173 16.70 -21.81 -9.41
CA PRO A 173 17.03 -23.22 -9.60
C PRO A 173 15.90 -24.03 -10.27
N LEU A 174 14.76 -23.41 -10.61
CA LEU A 174 13.58 -24.08 -11.14
C LEU A 174 13.72 -24.47 -12.62
N MET A 175 14.68 -25.35 -12.92
CA MET A 175 14.65 -26.20 -14.11
C MET A 175 14.52 -27.65 -13.65
N PRO A 176 13.28 -28.14 -13.38
CA PRO A 176 13.05 -29.48 -12.84
C PRO A 176 13.58 -30.60 -13.73
N GLU A 177 13.76 -30.31 -15.03
CA GLU A 177 14.24 -31.26 -16.04
C GLU A 177 15.72 -31.06 -16.42
N GLY A 178 16.43 -30.13 -15.76
CA GLY A 178 17.82 -29.77 -16.09
C GLY A 178 17.97 -28.99 -17.42
N LEU A 179 19.23 -28.71 -17.80
CA LEU A 179 19.58 -28.02 -19.05
C LEU A 179 20.45 -28.93 -19.93
N VAL A 180 20.12 -29.07 -21.21
CA VAL A 180 20.97 -29.82 -22.17
C VAL A 180 22.10 -28.92 -22.66
N TYR A 181 23.35 -29.35 -22.50
CA TYR A 181 24.54 -28.64 -22.95
C TYR A 181 24.96 -29.18 -24.31
N GLU A 182 24.55 -28.51 -25.38
CA GLU A 182 24.76 -28.97 -26.75
C GLU A 182 26.25 -29.18 -27.05
N GLY A 183 26.61 -30.33 -27.63
CA GLY A 183 27.99 -30.68 -27.95
C GLY A 183 28.84 -31.14 -26.77
N VAL A 184 28.28 -31.20 -25.56
CA VAL A 184 28.94 -31.78 -24.36
C VAL A 184 28.28 -33.11 -23.97
N GLN A 185 26.97 -33.10 -23.72
CA GLN A 185 26.20 -34.33 -23.45
C GLN A 185 24.72 -34.17 -23.79
N GLU A 186 24.09 -35.26 -24.24
CA GLU A 186 22.67 -35.26 -24.63
C GLU A 186 21.70 -35.25 -23.44
N LYS A 187 22.13 -35.77 -22.28
CA LYS A 187 21.30 -35.77 -21.07
C LYS A 187 21.31 -34.40 -20.40
N PRO A 188 20.16 -33.90 -19.92
CA PRO A 188 20.12 -32.68 -19.13
C PRO A 188 21.03 -32.77 -17.89
N MET A 189 21.69 -31.66 -17.58
CA MET A 189 22.51 -31.48 -16.38
C MET A 189 21.71 -30.69 -15.36
N GLU A 190 21.74 -31.14 -14.11
CA GLU A 190 21.05 -30.49 -12.99
C GLU A 190 22.07 -29.83 -12.06
N PHE A 191 21.94 -28.53 -11.89
CA PHE A 191 22.77 -27.74 -10.98
C PHE A 191 21.90 -26.81 -10.14
N SER A 192 22.37 -26.51 -8.92
CA SER A 192 21.77 -25.50 -8.07
C SER A 192 22.23 -24.11 -8.49
N GLY A 193 21.30 -23.18 -8.60
CA GLY A 193 21.59 -21.77 -8.84
C GLY A 193 22.43 -21.13 -7.73
N ASN A 194 22.91 -19.91 -7.99
CA ASN A 194 23.73 -19.14 -7.07
C ASN A 194 23.05 -18.97 -5.70
N SER A 195 23.82 -19.19 -4.63
CA SER A 195 23.33 -19.07 -3.26
C SER A 195 24.42 -18.62 -2.31
N ALA A 196 24.05 -17.82 -1.30
CA ALA A 196 24.94 -17.47 -0.19
C ALA A 196 25.47 -18.72 0.56
N ALA A 197 24.76 -19.84 0.49
CA ALA A 197 25.21 -21.11 1.05
C ALA A 197 26.46 -21.69 0.35
N GLN A 198 26.81 -21.21 -0.85
CA GLN A 198 28.04 -21.53 -1.57
C GLN A 198 29.24 -20.69 -1.09
N SER A 199 29.06 -19.71 -0.19
CA SER A 199 30.17 -18.97 0.40
C SER A 199 31.02 -19.88 1.29
N SER A 200 32.32 -19.95 1.04
CA SER A 200 33.27 -20.73 1.85
C SER A 200 33.46 -20.16 3.25
N LEU A 201 33.07 -18.91 3.47
CA LEU A 201 33.31 -18.18 4.70
C LEU A 201 32.57 -18.78 5.89
N LEU A 202 31.24 -18.91 5.78
CA LEU A 202 30.41 -19.41 6.87
C LEU A 202 30.72 -20.87 7.20
N HIS A 203 31.10 -21.66 6.19
CA HIS A 203 31.52 -23.04 6.39
C HIS A 203 32.82 -23.13 7.18
N SER A 204 33.76 -22.21 6.94
CA SER A 204 35.02 -22.17 7.69
C SER A 204 34.79 -21.85 9.18
N PHE A 205 33.89 -20.91 9.49
CA PHE A 205 33.53 -20.61 10.87
C PHE A 205 32.70 -21.71 11.54
N ASP A 206 31.83 -22.39 10.80
CA ASP A 206 31.09 -23.54 11.33
C ASP A 206 32.04 -24.67 11.73
N GLU A 207 33.00 -25.04 10.87
CA GLU A 207 33.99 -26.06 11.20
C GLU A 207 34.89 -25.62 12.37
N LEU A 208 35.32 -24.35 12.40
CA LEU A 208 36.14 -23.82 13.50
C LEU A 208 35.42 -23.92 14.86
N LEU A 209 34.16 -23.48 14.92
CA LEU A 209 33.39 -23.41 16.17
C LEU A 209 32.69 -24.73 16.51
N GLY A 210 32.82 -25.75 15.65
CA GLY A 210 32.19 -27.06 15.83
C GLY A 210 30.66 -27.00 15.72
N VAL A 211 30.13 -26.14 14.85
CA VAL A 211 28.69 -26.03 14.59
C VAL A 211 28.25 -27.16 13.66
N GLN A 212 27.36 -28.01 14.16
CA GLN A 212 26.80 -29.12 13.37
C GLN A 212 25.38 -28.79 12.91
N HIS A 213 25.09 -29.14 11.65
CA HIS A 213 23.77 -28.98 11.04
C HIS A 213 23.16 -30.35 10.76
N GLU A 214 21.97 -30.60 11.30
CA GLU A 214 21.28 -31.88 11.16
C GLU A 214 20.34 -31.92 9.95
N GLY A 215 19.95 -33.14 9.56
CA GLY A 215 18.91 -33.40 8.56
C GLY A 215 19.19 -32.81 7.18
N SER A 216 18.15 -32.26 6.56
CA SER A 216 18.19 -31.73 5.19
C SER A 216 19.10 -30.51 5.04
N SER A 217 19.23 -29.67 6.07
CA SER A 217 20.10 -28.49 6.07
C SER A 217 21.57 -28.86 6.01
N GLY A 218 22.00 -29.86 6.81
CA GLY A 218 23.36 -30.38 6.75
C GLY A 218 23.70 -31.00 5.40
N ALA A 219 22.78 -31.81 4.84
CA ALA A 219 22.96 -32.39 3.51
C ALA A 219 23.04 -31.32 2.40
N PHE A 220 22.24 -30.25 2.50
CA PHE A 220 22.25 -29.13 1.58
C PHE A 220 23.58 -28.38 1.62
N LEU A 221 24.06 -27.98 2.82
CA LEU A 221 25.33 -27.27 2.96
C LEU A 221 26.51 -28.11 2.44
N LYS A 222 26.54 -29.42 2.71
CA LYS A 222 27.57 -30.31 2.13
C LYS A 222 27.58 -30.27 0.61
N ARG A 223 26.42 -30.34 -0.06
CA ARG A 223 26.32 -30.20 -1.52
C ARG A 223 26.78 -28.83 -2.02
N MET A 224 26.53 -27.76 -1.27
CA MET A 224 26.98 -26.41 -1.66
C MET A 224 28.52 -26.27 -1.70
N ARG A 225 29.27 -27.16 -1.02
CA ARG A 225 30.74 -27.19 -1.11
C ARG A 225 31.23 -27.53 -2.52
N ASP A 226 30.47 -28.31 -3.30
CA ASP A 226 30.84 -28.68 -4.67
C ASP A 226 30.93 -27.47 -5.63
N TYR A 227 30.32 -26.35 -5.23
CA TYR A 227 30.31 -25.09 -5.97
C TYR A 227 31.46 -24.15 -5.55
N MET A 228 32.24 -24.54 -4.54
CA MET A 228 33.38 -23.74 -4.04
C MET A 228 34.68 -24.10 -4.77
N PRO A 229 35.63 -23.15 -4.89
CA PRO A 229 36.97 -23.44 -5.40
C PRO A 229 37.62 -24.64 -4.67
N PRO A 230 38.35 -25.53 -5.37
CA PRO A 230 38.97 -26.70 -4.75
C PRO A 230 39.87 -26.36 -3.55
N SER A 231 40.62 -25.26 -3.61
CA SER A 231 41.47 -24.80 -2.50
C SER A 231 40.66 -24.41 -1.26
N HIS A 232 39.45 -23.86 -1.44
CA HIS A 232 38.58 -23.48 -0.32
C HIS A 232 37.96 -24.70 0.34
N ARG A 233 37.53 -25.70 -0.45
CA ARG A 233 37.05 -26.98 0.07
C ARG A 233 38.11 -27.66 0.92
N HIS A 234 39.32 -27.76 0.39
CA HIS A 234 40.45 -28.35 1.10
C HIS A 234 40.80 -27.60 2.38
N PHE A 235 40.68 -26.27 2.38
CA PHE A 235 40.86 -25.46 3.60
C PHE A 235 39.83 -25.81 4.68
N ILE A 236 38.54 -25.88 4.33
CA ILE A 236 37.45 -26.26 5.25
C ILE A 236 37.66 -27.68 5.80
N GLU A 237 38.03 -28.64 4.94
CA GLU A 237 38.34 -30.02 5.34
C GLU A 237 39.54 -30.11 6.29
N ASN A 238 40.58 -29.30 6.07
CA ASN A 238 41.73 -29.22 6.96
C ASN A 238 41.37 -28.69 8.35
N ILE A 239 40.43 -27.75 8.46
CA ILE A 239 39.91 -27.29 9.77
C ILE A 239 39.25 -28.48 10.49
N SER A 240 38.32 -29.16 9.80
CA SER A 240 37.53 -30.25 10.39
C SER A 240 38.38 -31.45 10.84
N SER A 241 39.49 -31.73 10.16
CA SER A 241 40.36 -32.88 10.43
C SER A 241 41.44 -32.64 11.49
N ARG A 242 41.79 -31.37 11.74
CA ARG A 242 42.91 -31.00 12.63
C ARG A 242 42.48 -30.35 13.94
N LEU A 243 41.22 -29.92 14.05
CA LEU A 243 40.76 -29.09 15.14
C LEU A 243 39.55 -29.72 15.85
N SER A 244 39.61 -29.75 17.17
CA SER A 244 38.45 -29.99 18.02
C SER A 244 38.35 -28.89 19.08
N LEU A 245 38.21 -27.63 18.63
CA LEU A 245 38.26 -26.43 19.47
C LEU A 245 37.27 -26.50 20.64
N ARG A 246 36.04 -26.95 20.40
CA ARG A 246 35.03 -27.08 21.46
C ARG A 246 35.49 -28.00 22.59
N SER A 247 36.08 -29.15 22.24
CA SER A 247 36.64 -30.09 23.22
C SER A 247 37.85 -29.49 23.94
N PHE A 248 38.71 -28.75 23.23
CA PHE A 248 39.83 -28.04 23.83
C PHE A 248 39.36 -27.01 24.87
N VAL A 249 38.40 -26.14 24.51
CA VAL A 249 37.81 -25.14 25.43
C VAL A 249 37.23 -25.81 26.67
N LEU A 250 36.48 -26.90 26.51
CA LEU A 250 35.90 -27.66 27.62
C LEU A 250 36.96 -28.33 28.51
N GLN A 251 38.07 -28.79 27.94
CA GLN A 251 39.17 -29.44 28.68
C GLN A 251 40.00 -28.46 29.51
N GLN A 252 40.27 -27.25 28.98
CA GLN A 252 41.08 -26.26 29.68
C GLN A 252 40.34 -25.62 30.85
N ALA A 253 39.00 -25.52 30.77
CA ALA A 253 38.14 -24.87 31.77
C ALA A 253 38.58 -23.43 32.14
N ASP A 254 39.26 -22.73 31.23
CA ASP A 254 39.64 -21.33 31.40
C ASP A 254 38.43 -20.42 31.15
N GLU A 255 38.13 -19.55 32.13
CA GLU A 255 36.94 -18.67 32.09
C GLU A 255 36.97 -17.71 30.89
N ARG A 256 38.15 -17.14 30.58
CA ARG A 256 38.29 -16.14 29.52
C ARG A 256 38.16 -16.79 28.15
N LEU A 257 38.84 -17.91 27.93
CA LEU A 257 38.75 -18.70 26.70
C LEU A 257 37.30 -19.15 26.45
N THR A 258 36.63 -19.66 27.50
CA THR A 258 35.24 -20.11 27.42
C THR A 258 34.31 -18.97 27.03
N HIS A 259 34.42 -17.83 27.72
CA HIS A 259 33.62 -16.65 27.42
C HIS A 259 33.87 -16.12 25.99
N THR A 260 35.12 -16.02 25.52
CA THR A 260 35.43 -15.57 24.16
C THR A 260 34.89 -16.55 23.10
N PHE A 261 34.97 -17.86 23.34
CA PHE A 261 34.38 -18.87 22.46
C PHE A 261 32.85 -18.73 22.36
N GLU A 262 32.16 -18.59 23.51
CA GLU A 262 30.72 -18.38 23.56
C GLU A 262 30.30 -17.10 22.85
N GLN A 263 31.08 -16.02 22.96
CA GLN A 263 30.85 -14.79 22.22
C GLN A 263 30.95 -14.99 20.70
N CYS A 264 31.92 -15.76 20.21
CA CYS A 264 32.00 -16.08 18.78
C CYS A 264 30.75 -16.83 18.29
N VAL A 265 30.28 -17.82 19.06
CA VAL A 265 29.04 -18.56 18.75
C VAL A 265 27.84 -17.62 18.75
N ALA A 266 27.72 -16.74 19.76
CA ALA A 266 26.65 -15.77 19.86
C ALA A 266 26.64 -14.79 18.66
N ARG A 267 27.80 -14.26 18.24
CA ARG A 267 27.90 -13.38 17.06
C ARG A 267 27.53 -14.10 15.77
N LEU A 268 27.89 -15.37 15.62
CA LEU A 268 27.50 -16.16 14.46
C LEU A 268 25.97 -16.37 14.42
N VAL A 269 25.34 -16.60 15.58
CA VAL A 269 23.86 -16.66 15.69
C VAL A 269 23.23 -15.31 15.34
N GLU A 270 23.76 -14.20 15.83
CA GLU A 270 23.27 -12.85 15.48
C GLU A 270 23.37 -12.57 13.97
N PHE A 271 24.48 -12.93 13.34
CA PHE A 271 24.66 -12.81 11.89
C PHE A 271 23.61 -13.62 11.13
N ARG A 272 23.36 -14.87 11.53
CA ARG A 272 22.33 -15.73 10.92
C ARG A 272 20.93 -15.20 11.09
N ASN A 273 20.60 -14.68 12.27
CA ASN A 273 19.30 -14.06 12.53
C ASN A 273 19.09 -12.83 11.63
N LEU A 274 20.13 -12.01 11.45
CA LEU A 274 20.09 -10.90 10.49
C LEU A 274 19.90 -11.40 9.05
N HIS A 275 20.63 -12.42 8.64
CA HIS A 275 20.49 -13.01 7.30
C HIS A 275 19.08 -13.58 7.07
N ILE A 276 18.47 -14.26 8.05
CA ILE A 276 17.08 -14.75 7.97
C ILE A 276 16.09 -13.58 7.79
N ASN A 277 16.32 -12.45 8.47
CA ASN A 277 15.50 -11.26 8.27
C ASN A 277 15.63 -10.69 6.85
N ILE A 278 16.84 -10.72 6.28
CA ILE A 278 17.07 -10.35 4.87
C ILE A 278 16.33 -11.33 3.95
N VAL A 279 16.48 -12.63 4.12
CA VAL A 279 15.74 -13.63 3.33
C VAL A 279 14.22 -13.41 3.42
N THR A 280 13.70 -13.10 4.61
CA THR A 280 12.27 -12.85 4.81
C THR A 280 11.80 -11.62 4.03
N ARG A 281 12.55 -10.52 4.12
CA ARG A 281 12.21 -9.25 3.45
C ARG A 281 12.36 -9.32 1.93
N TYR A 282 13.42 -9.95 1.44
CA TYR A 282 13.79 -9.92 0.03
C TYR A 282 13.24 -11.13 -0.75
N ILE A 283 12.79 -12.20 -0.08
CA ILE A 283 12.28 -13.42 -0.73
C ILE A 283 10.89 -13.78 -0.23
N THR A 284 10.72 -14.04 1.07
CA THR A 284 9.48 -14.64 1.59
C THR A 284 8.27 -13.72 1.43
N ILE A 285 8.40 -12.44 1.80
CA ILE A 285 7.32 -11.45 1.71
C ILE A 285 6.91 -11.21 0.24
N PRO A 286 7.84 -10.84 -0.68
CA PRO A 286 7.50 -10.66 -2.09
C PRO A 286 6.88 -11.92 -2.73
N ALA A 287 7.33 -13.12 -2.35
CA ALA A 287 6.76 -14.38 -2.84
C ALA A 287 5.31 -14.58 -2.42
N SER A 288 4.98 -14.28 -1.16
CA SER A 288 3.61 -14.34 -0.66
C SER A 288 2.70 -13.36 -1.40
N CYS A 289 3.15 -12.11 -1.57
CA CYS A 289 2.42 -11.08 -2.32
C CYS A 289 2.20 -11.49 -3.78
N ALA A 290 3.24 -11.99 -4.46
CA ALA A 290 3.13 -12.46 -5.84
C ALA A 290 2.16 -13.64 -5.98
N LYS A 291 2.14 -14.58 -5.03
CA LYS A 291 1.21 -15.71 -5.01
C LYS A 291 -0.24 -15.26 -4.84
N GLN A 292 -0.48 -14.31 -3.94
CA GLN A 292 -1.82 -13.73 -3.71
C GLN A 292 -2.30 -12.93 -4.92
N LEU A 293 -1.41 -12.18 -5.57
CA LEU A 293 -1.71 -11.45 -6.80
C LEU A 293 -2.01 -12.40 -7.97
N ARG A 294 -1.26 -13.50 -8.13
CA ARG A 294 -1.53 -14.53 -9.15
C ARG A 294 -2.86 -15.26 -8.89
N ALA A 295 -3.19 -15.57 -7.64
CA ALA A 295 -4.46 -16.18 -7.26
C ALA A 295 -5.65 -15.23 -7.52
N LYS A 296 -5.52 -13.95 -7.14
CA LYS A 296 -6.51 -12.91 -7.46
C LYS A 296 -6.64 -12.69 -8.97
N LYS A 297 -5.53 -12.74 -9.71
CA LYS A 297 -5.53 -12.62 -11.17
C LYS A 297 -6.30 -13.77 -11.80
N GLN A 298 -6.14 -15.00 -11.32
CA GLN A 298 -6.84 -16.16 -11.89
C GLN A 298 -8.36 -16.10 -11.65
N ASP A 299 -8.81 -15.71 -10.45
CA ASP A 299 -10.23 -15.45 -10.15
C ASP A 299 -10.79 -14.26 -10.95
N LEU A 300 -10.04 -13.16 -11.06
CA LEU A 300 -10.46 -12.00 -11.87
C LEU A 300 -10.48 -12.34 -13.36
N THR A 301 -9.50 -13.07 -13.88
CA THR A 301 -9.44 -13.44 -15.31
C THR A 301 -10.57 -14.39 -15.69
N GLU A 302 -11.01 -15.30 -14.82
CA GLU A 302 -12.18 -16.17 -15.09
C GLU A 302 -13.53 -15.42 -15.05
N GLU A 303 -13.69 -14.40 -14.19
CA GLU A 303 -14.87 -13.52 -14.23
C GLU A 303 -14.80 -12.47 -15.35
N LEU A 304 -13.60 -11.99 -15.70
CA LEU A 304 -13.38 -10.99 -16.75
C LEU A 304 -13.37 -11.61 -18.15
N ASP A 305 -13.03 -12.87 -18.35
CA ASP A 305 -13.23 -13.57 -19.63
C ASP A 305 -14.71 -13.71 -20.00
N LYS A 306 -15.61 -13.58 -19.01
CA LYS A 306 -17.07 -13.48 -19.22
C LYS A 306 -17.55 -12.06 -19.53
N ILE A 307 -16.81 -11.03 -19.11
CA ILE A 307 -17.18 -9.60 -19.29
C ILE A 307 -16.45 -8.97 -20.50
N GLY A 308 -15.24 -9.42 -20.81
CA GLY A 308 -14.34 -8.89 -21.84
C GLY A 308 -14.52 -9.50 -23.23
N LYS A 309 -15.33 -10.56 -23.37
CA LYS A 309 -15.78 -11.04 -24.69
C LYS A 309 -16.95 -10.17 -25.15
N ALA A 310 -16.69 -9.23 -26.06
CA ALA A 310 -17.77 -8.54 -26.75
C ALA A 310 -18.69 -9.59 -27.43
N PRO A 311 -20.02 -9.55 -27.22
CA PRO A 311 -20.95 -10.49 -27.84
C PRO A 311 -20.69 -10.64 -29.35
N THR A 312 -20.84 -11.85 -29.86
CA THR A 312 -20.47 -12.23 -31.23
C THR A 312 -21.19 -11.42 -32.31
N LEU A 313 -22.30 -10.76 -31.96
CA LEU A 313 -22.88 -9.58 -32.59
C LEU A 313 -23.47 -8.70 -31.47
N LEU A 314 -23.13 -7.42 -31.43
CA LEU A 314 -23.86 -6.46 -30.59
C LEU A 314 -24.99 -5.88 -31.45
N GLU A 315 -26.21 -6.42 -31.32
CA GLU A 315 -27.39 -5.79 -31.93
C GLU A 315 -27.59 -4.39 -31.33
N GLU A 316 -28.21 -3.45 -32.06
CA GLU A 316 -28.41 -2.07 -31.56
C GLU A 316 -29.10 -2.00 -30.18
N ARG A 317 -29.90 -3.01 -29.83
CA ARG A 317 -30.61 -3.13 -28.55
C ARG A 317 -29.71 -3.57 -27.39
N ASP A 318 -28.49 -4.04 -27.66
CA ASP A 318 -27.58 -4.62 -26.68
C ASP A 318 -26.39 -3.72 -26.32
N CYS A 319 -26.33 -2.49 -26.84
CA CYS A 319 -25.22 -1.56 -26.60
C CYS A 319 -25.46 -0.50 -25.51
N GLY A 320 -26.67 -0.42 -24.93
CA GLY A 320 -27.00 0.66 -24.00
C GLY A 320 -26.76 2.04 -24.64
N PHE A 321 -25.89 2.86 -24.04
CA PHE A 321 -25.50 4.18 -24.56
C PHE A 321 -24.30 4.14 -25.53
N ILE A 322 -23.67 2.99 -25.73
CA ILE A 322 -22.52 2.83 -26.61
C ILE A 322 -23.01 2.86 -28.06
N LEU A 323 -22.23 3.48 -28.95
CA LEU A 323 -22.53 3.43 -30.38
C LEU A 323 -22.23 2.01 -30.90
N PRO A 324 -23.23 1.25 -31.37
CA PRO A 324 -22.99 -0.07 -31.95
C PRO A 324 -22.20 0.07 -33.25
N GLU A 325 -21.16 -0.76 -33.39
CA GLU A 325 -20.29 -0.83 -34.58
C GLU A 325 -19.89 0.55 -35.13
N PRO A 326 -19.08 1.32 -34.38
CA PRO A 326 -18.61 2.61 -34.85
C PRO A 326 -17.93 2.49 -36.21
N LEU A 327 -18.17 3.48 -37.07
CA LEU A 327 -17.55 3.53 -38.38
C LEU A 327 -16.03 3.71 -38.21
N THR A 328 -15.22 2.99 -38.98
CA THR A 328 -13.75 3.03 -38.85
C THR A 328 -13.08 4.00 -39.81
N ASP A 329 -13.79 4.45 -40.86
CA ASP A 329 -13.29 5.43 -41.83
C ASP A 329 -14.43 6.27 -42.42
N LEU A 330 -14.13 7.51 -42.78
CA LEU A 330 -15.08 8.41 -43.45
C LEU A 330 -15.01 8.25 -44.97
N PRO A 331 -16.03 8.73 -45.72
CA PRO A 331 -15.94 8.82 -47.18
C PRO A 331 -14.65 9.51 -47.64
N VAL A 332 -14.09 9.08 -48.77
CA VAL A 332 -12.78 9.51 -49.30
C VAL A 332 -12.59 11.04 -49.34
N TYR A 333 -13.68 11.79 -49.55
CA TYR A 333 -13.68 13.26 -49.49
C TYR A 333 -13.12 13.82 -48.17
N TYR A 334 -13.38 13.13 -47.05
CA TYR A 334 -12.93 13.50 -45.69
C TYR A 334 -11.60 12.88 -45.28
N LYS A 335 -10.88 12.25 -46.23
CA LYS A 335 -9.54 11.70 -45.98
C LYS A 335 -8.58 12.70 -45.30
N PRO A 336 -8.56 14.00 -45.65
CA PRO A 336 -7.70 14.96 -44.94
C PRO A 336 -7.93 15.01 -43.42
N TRP A 337 -9.18 14.92 -42.96
CA TRP A 337 -9.49 14.87 -41.52
C TRP A 337 -8.99 13.58 -40.89
N MET A 338 -9.23 12.44 -41.54
CA MET A 338 -8.84 11.13 -41.01
C MET A 338 -7.32 10.95 -40.97
N ASP A 339 -6.61 11.41 -42.00
CA ASP A 339 -5.14 11.34 -42.04
C ASP A 339 -4.50 12.17 -40.91
N ILE A 340 -5.02 13.37 -40.63
CA ILE A 340 -4.51 14.20 -39.52
C ILE A 340 -4.89 13.58 -38.16
N ALA A 341 -6.15 13.18 -37.97
CA ALA A 341 -6.62 12.64 -36.70
C ALA A 341 -5.95 11.31 -36.32
N ARG A 342 -5.69 10.41 -37.30
CA ARG A 342 -5.00 9.13 -37.05
C ARG A 342 -3.54 9.33 -36.62
N ASN A 343 -2.88 10.38 -37.11
CA ASN A 343 -1.50 10.72 -36.78
C ASN A 343 -1.41 11.84 -35.71
N ALA A 344 -2.51 12.13 -35.01
CA ALA A 344 -2.55 13.23 -34.06
C ALA A 344 -1.47 13.12 -32.97
N PRO A 345 -1.19 11.96 -32.34
CA PRO A 345 -0.11 11.85 -31.35
C PRO A 345 1.26 12.22 -31.92
N GLU A 346 1.63 11.69 -33.10
CA GLU A 346 2.92 11.97 -33.73
C GLU A 346 3.03 13.44 -34.16
N LEU A 347 1.94 14.02 -34.68
CA LEU A 347 1.89 15.43 -35.09
C LEU A 347 1.97 16.38 -33.89
N ILE A 348 1.36 16.02 -32.75
CA ILE A 348 1.46 16.77 -31.50
C ILE A 348 2.89 16.68 -30.95
N SER A 349 3.46 15.47 -30.84
CA SER A 349 4.82 15.28 -30.33
C SER A 349 5.90 15.94 -31.19
N SER A 350 5.65 16.09 -32.50
CA SER A 350 6.53 16.81 -33.43
C SER A 350 6.21 18.30 -33.57
N HIS A 351 5.23 18.82 -32.80
CA HIS A 351 4.77 20.22 -32.85
C HIS A 351 4.29 20.69 -34.24
N SER A 352 3.94 19.75 -35.13
CA SER A 352 3.57 20.01 -36.52
C SER A 352 2.06 20.01 -36.76
N LEU A 353 1.25 19.61 -35.78
CA LEU A 353 -0.21 19.52 -35.92
C LEU A 353 -0.85 20.84 -36.36
N ARG A 354 -0.46 21.97 -35.74
CA ARG A 354 -0.98 23.30 -36.10
C ARG A 354 -0.74 23.66 -37.58
N LEU A 355 0.45 23.36 -38.10
CA LEU A 355 0.79 23.59 -39.51
C LEU A 355 -0.09 22.73 -40.43
N ARG A 356 -0.26 21.45 -40.10
CA ARG A 356 -1.09 20.54 -40.91
C ARG A 356 -2.56 20.94 -40.90
N ILE A 357 -3.05 21.47 -39.78
CA ILE A 357 -4.41 22.03 -39.69
C ILE A 357 -4.52 23.30 -40.52
N HIS A 358 -3.52 24.20 -40.54
CA HIS A 358 -3.58 25.39 -41.40
C HIS A 358 -3.61 25.04 -42.90
N ASP A 359 -2.87 24.01 -43.32
CA ASP A 359 -2.87 23.53 -44.71
C ASP A 359 -4.10 22.68 -45.08
N MET A 360 -4.94 22.34 -44.09
CA MET A 360 -6.11 21.49 -44.28
C MET A 360 -7.18 22.22 -45.11
N PRO A 361 -7.77 21.59 -46.15
CA PRO A 361 -8.87 22.21 -46.89
C PRO A 361 -10.10 22.38 -46.00
N LEU A 362 -10.85 23.46 -46.20
CA LEU A 362 -12.19 23.61 -45.63
C LEU A 362 -13.13 22.63 -46.36
N LEU A 363 -13.56 21.58 -45.66
CA LEU A 363 -14.43 20.53 -46.20
C LEU A 363 -15.89 20.76 -45.82
N GLU A 364 -16.79 20.52 -46.75
CA GLU A 364 -18.24 20.68 -46.55
C GLU A 364 -18.83 19.52 -45.74
N THR A 365 -19.71 19.79 -44.78
CA THR A 365 -20.26 18.75 -43.88
C THR A 365 -21.51 18.06 -44.42
N HIS A 366 -22.17 18.63 -45.43
CA HIS A 366 -23.45 18.11 -45.95
C HIS A 366 -23.32 16.74 -46.66
N LEU A 367 -22.09 16.30 -46.99
CA LEU A 367 -21.83 14.98 -47.55
C LEU A 367 -21.77 13.88 -46.49
N LEU A 368 -21.69 14.21 -45.20
CA LEU A 368 -21.93 13.27 -44.09
C LEU A 368 -23.44 13.00 -44.01
N ARG A 369 -23.89 11.78 -44.33
CA ARG A 369 -25.31 11.44 -44.47
C ARG A 369 -25.84 10.66 -43.28
N THR A 370 -25.02 9.84 -42.65
CA THR A 370 -25.43 8.93 -41.58
C THR A 370 -25.02 9.43 -40.20
N HIS A 371 -25.71 8.97 -39.15
CA HIS A 371 -25.34 9.28 -37.77
C HIS A 371 -23.93 8.76 -37.42
N ARG A 372 -23.56 7.56 -37.89
CA ARG A 372 -22.22 6.99 -37.65
C ARG A 372 -21.11 7.82 -38.32
N GLU A 373 -21.34 8.31 -39.54
CA GLU A 373 -20.43 9.25 -40.21
C GLU A 373 -20.28 10.55 -39.42
N LEU A 374 -21.39 11.13 -38.94
CA LEU A 374 -21.34 12.34 -38.11
C LEU A 374 -20.59 12.12 -36.80
N ARG A 375 -20.79 10.97 -36.13
CA ARG A 375 -20.09 10.63 -34.88
C ARG A 375 -18.58 10.43 -35.08
N LEU A 376 -18.17 9.73 -36.15
CA LEU A 376 -16.74 9.59 -36.47
C LEU A 376 -16.12 10.94 -36.86
N ALA A 377 -16.82 11.77 -37.63
CA ALA A 377 -16.35 13.11 -37.97
C ALA A 377 -16.19 13.98 -36.72
N HIS A 378 -17.16 13.96 -35.80
CA HIS A 378 -17.07 14.70 -34.54
C HIS A 378 -15.88 14.22 -33.67
N LEU A 379 -15.66 12.90 -33.55
CA LEU A 379 -14.48 12.34 -32.90
C LEU A 379 -13.16 12.82 -33.55
N ALA A 380 -13.05 12.77 -34.88
CA ALA A 380 -11.84 13.21 -35.58
C ALA A 380 -11.58 14.71 -35.38
N LEU A 381 -12.60 15.56 -35.56
CA LEU A 381 -12.53 17.01 -35.41
C LEU A 381 -12.24 17.44 -33.96
N SER A 382 -12.78 16.71 -32.98
CA SER A 382 -12.53 16.98 -31.56
C SER A 382 -11.11 16.59 -31.12
N ILE A 383 -10.58 15.46 -31.59
CA ILE A 383 -9.18 15.05 -31.37
C ILE A 383 -8.22 16.09 -31.97
N MET A 384 -8.46 16.52 -33.21
CA MET A 384 -7.66 17.57 -33.86
C MET A 384 -7.74 18.89 -33.11
N THR A 385 -8.94 19.28 -32.65
CA THR A 385 -9.15 20.52 -31.91
C THR A 385 -8.43 20.49 -30.56
N SER A 386 -8.57 19.40 -29.80
CA SER A 386 -7.84 19.23 -28.53
C SER A 386 -6.33 19.27 -28.73
N GLY A 387 -5.81 18.54 -29.73
CA GLY A 387 -4.40 18.59 -30.08
C GLY A 387 -3.94 19.99 -30.48
N TYR A 388 -4.70 20.69 -31.33
CA TYR A 388 -4.35 22.03 -31.81
C TYR A 388 -4.24 23.04 -30.67
N VAL A 389 -5.22 23.03 -29.75
CA VAL A 389 -5.26 23.92 -28.58
C VAL A 389 -4.11 23.60 -27.63
N TRP A 390 -3.89 22.32 -27.32
CA TRP A 390 -3.04 21.89 -26.21
C TRP A 390 -1.65 21.37 -26.59
N GLN A 391 -1.23 21.36 -27.87
CA GLN A 391 0.07 20.78 -28.25
C GLN A 391 1.26 21.39 -27.48
N GLU A 392 1.18 22.69 -27.14
CA GLU A 392 2.23 23.41 -26.38
C GLU A 392 1.98 23.43 -24.86
N GLY A 393 1.00 22.66 -24.38
CA GLY A 393 0.51 22.70 -23.01
C GLY A 393 -0.04 24.08 -22.64
N GLU A 394 0.29 24.54 -21.42
CA GLU A 394 -0.18 25.84 -20.90
C GLU A 394 0.67 27.04 -21.31
N ARG A 395 1.81 26.84 -21.98
CA ARG A 395 2.79 27.91 -22.24
C ARG A 395 2.33 28.86 -23.34
N GLU A 396 1.64 28.34 -24.34
CA GLU A 396 1.16 29.09 -25.51
C GLU A 396 -0.28 28.69 -25.85
N THR A 397 -1.20 29.14 -25.00
CA THR A 397 -2.63 28.88 -25.16
C THR A 397 -3.18 29.59 -26.40
N VAL A 398 -3.81 28.83 -27.30
CA VAL A 398 -4.39 29.38 -28.53
C VAL A 398 -5.71 30.06 -28.25
N LYS A 399 -5.95 31.24 -28.82
CA LYS A 399 -7.20 32.00 -28.65
C LYS A 399 -8.22 31.78 -29.77
N VAL A 400 -7.77 31.32 -30.94
CA VAL A 400 -8.60 31.18 -32.14
C VAL A 400 -8.40 29.80 -32.78
N LEU A 401 -9.50 29.08 -32.96
CA LEU A 401 -9.54 27.84 -33.74
C LEU A 401 -9.72 28.19 -35.23
N PRO A 402 -8.83 27.73 -36.13
CA PRO A 402 -8.86 28.09 -37.55
C PRO A 402 -10.16 27.69 -38.26
N ARG A 403 -10.60 28.53 -39.20
CA ARG A 403 -11.86 28.40 -39.94
C ARG A 403 -12.09 27.02 -40.56
N ASN A 404 -11.03 26.42 -41.12
CA ASN A 404 -11.08 25.11 -41.77
C ASN A 404 -11.32 23.94 -40.81
N LEU A 405 -11.12 24.13 -39.50
CA LEU A 405 -11.45 23.19 -38.45
C LEU A 405 -12.70 23.61 -37.67
N SER A 406 -12.85 24.88 -37.33
CA SER A 406 -13.96 25.40 -36.50
C SER A 406 -15.32 25.30 -37.18
N VAL A 407 -15.45 25.72 -38.44
CA VAL A 407 -16.73 25.71 -39.19
C VAL A 407 -17.30 24.31 -39.31
N PRO A 408 -16.58 23.32 -39.86
CA PRO A 408 -17.13 21.96 -39.98
C PRO A 408 -17.38 21.32 -38.61
N PHE A 409 -16.55 21.62 -37.60
CA PHE A 409 -16.77 21.08 -36.26
C PHE A 409 -18.06 21.60 -35.64
N CYS A 410 -18.31 22.91 -35.68
CA CYS A 410 -19.54 23.51 -35.19
C CYS A 410 -20.78 23.02 -35.95
N GLU A 411 -20.72 22.87 -37.27
CA GLU A 411 -21.82 22.34 -38.08
C GLU A 411 -22.15 20.87 -37.72
N VAL A 412 -21.14 20.01 -37.61
CA VAL A 412 -21.31 18.60 -37.20
C VAL A 412 -21.87 18.52 -35.78
N SER A 413 -21.31 19.30 -34.85
CA SER A 413 -21.79 19.45 -33.48
C SER A 413 -23.27 19.85 -33.42
N GLN A 414 -23.67 20.87 -34.16
CA GLN A 414 -25.06 21.33 -34.22
C GLN A 414 -26.00 20.24 -34.74
N ARG A 415 -25.61 19.52 -35.80
CA ARG A 415 -26.41 18.41 -36.37
C ARG A 415 -26.56 17.23 -35.43
N LEU A 416 -25.58 16.99 -34.54
CA LEU A 416 -25.63 15.96 -33.52
C LEU A 416 -26.32 16.42 -32.22
N GLY A 417 -26.53 17.72 -32.03
CA GLY A 417 -26.96 18.29 -30.76
C GLY A 417 -25.91 18.18 -29.65
N LEU A 418 -24.62 18.24 -30.02
CA LEU A 418 -23.47 18.13 -29.12
C LEU A 418 -22.62 19.41 -29.19
N PRO A 419 -21.86 19.76 -28.14
CA PRO A 419 -20.95 20.91 -28.19
C PRO A 419 -19.74 20.62 -29.09
N PRO A 420 -19.09 21.66 -29.67
CA PRO A 420 -17.85 21.53 -30.46
C PRO A 420 -16.63 21.44 -29.54
N ILE A 421 -16.57 20.41 -28.70
CA ILE A 421 -15.43 20.07 -27.84
C ILE A 421 -15.32 18.54 -27.74
N LEU A 422 -14.14 18.04 -27.37
CA LEU A 422 -13.92 16.63 -27.05
C LEU A 422 -14.74 16.21 -25.82
N ILE A 423 -15.63 15.23 -25.99
CA ILE A 423 -16.53 14.73 -24.93
C ILE A 423 -16.43 13.22 -24.72
N HIS A 424 -17.03 12.74 -23.63
CA HIS A 424 -17.15 11.31 -23.30
C HIS A 424 -17.82 10.50 -24.42
N ALA A 425 -18.86 11.07 -25.05
CA ALA A 425 -19.58 10.41 -26.12
C ALA A 425 -18.68 10.11 -27.33
N ASP A 426 -17.65 10.92 -27.59
CA ASP A 426 -16.73 10.66 -28.69
C ASP A 426 -15.68 9.65 -28.25
N THR A 427 -14.96 9.99 -27.18
CA THR A 427 -13.73 9.31 -26.77
C THR A 427 -13.93 7.95 -26.12
N VAL A 428 -15.14 7.65 -25.65
CA VAL A 428 -15.51 6.36 -25.05
C VAL A 428 -16.58 5.67 -25.90
N LEU A 429 -17.75 6.30 -26.07
CA LEU A 429 -18.93 5.62 -26.62
C LEU A 429 -18.83 5.34 -28.12
N ALA A 430 -18.02 6.11 -28.87
CA ALA A 430 -17.82 5.95 -30.32
C ALA A 430 -16.39 5.59 -30.73
N ASN A 431 -15.42 5.62 -29.83
CA ASN A 431 -14.01 5.42 -30.15
C ASN A 431 -13.55 3.98 -29.91
N TRP A 432 -14.20 2.99 -30.53
CA TRP A 432 -13.81 1.60 -30.37
C TRP A 432 -14.10 0.77 -31.62
N LYS A 433 -13.35 -0.32 -31.77
CA LYS A 433 -13.61 -1.41 -32.73
C LYS A 433 -13.13 -2.74 -32.14
N LYS A 434 -13.61 -3.84 -32.70
CA LYS A 434 -13.04 -5.17 -32.44
C LYS A 434 -11.72 -5.32 -33.21
N ARG A 435 -10.68 -5.79 -32.54
CA ARG A 435 -9.36 -6.10 -33.10
C ARG A 435 -9.34 -7.46 -33.78
N ASP A 436 -9.98 -8.46 -33.17
CA ASP A 436 -9.95 -9.86 -33.60
C ASP A 436 -11.29 -10.59 -33.34
N PRO A 437 -11.48 -11.80 -33.93
CA PRO A 437 -12.69 -12.62 -33.73
C PRO A 437 -12.92 -13.05 -32.28
N ASP A 438 -11.88 -13.04 -31.45
CA ASP A 438 -11.93 -13.40 -30.04
C ASP A 438 -12.53 -12.29 -29.15
N GLY A 439 -12.74 -11.10 -29.72
CA GLY A 439 -13.49 -10.00 -29.09
C GLY A 439 -12.62 -8.94 -28.44
N ASN A 440 -11.30 -8.91 -28.67
CA ASN A 440 -10.43 -7.88 -28.12
C ASN A 440 -10.78 -6.49 -28.68
N LEU A 441 -10.76 -5.45 -27.83
CA LEU A 441 -11.13 -4.08 -28.20
C LEU A 441 -9.90 -3.21 -28.51
N GLU A 442 -10.05 -2.29 -29.45
CA GLU A 442 -9.05 -1.30 -29.85
C GLU A 442 -9.71 0.07 -30.08
N LEU A 443 -8.99 1.17 -29.83
CA LEU A 443 -9.45 2.53 -30.15
C LEU A 443 -9.39 2.80 -31.67
N LEU A 444 -10.25 3.70 -32.16
CA LEU A 444 -10.19 4.19 -33.54
C LEU A 444 -9.14 5.29 -33.71
N LEU A 445 -9.16 6.25 -32.79
CA LEU A 445 -8.30 7.43 -32.72
C LEU A 445 -7.76 7.59 -31.31
N THR A 446 -6.59 8.19 -31.17
CA THR A 446 -5.88 8.30 -29.88
C THR A 446 -5.31 9.70 -29.65
N LEU A 447 -4.88 9.94 -28.42
CA LEU A 447 -4.20 11.15 -27.96
C LEU A 447 -2.82 10.77 -27.39
N PRO A 448 -1.93 11.73 -27.13
CA PRO A 448 -0.67 11.46 -26.46
C PRO A 448 -0.86 10.77 -25.10
N GLY A 449 -0.06 9.73 -24.84
CA GLY A 449 -0.09 8.93 -23.61
C GLY A 449 -0.09 7.40 -23.82
N GLY A 450 0.03 6.92 -25.05
CA GLY A 450 0.31 5.51 -25.38
C GLY A 450 -0.72 4.53 -24.80
N GLU A 451 -0.25 3.42 -24.23
CA GLU A 451 -1.12 2.37 -23.66
C GLU A 451 -2.01 2.88 -22.52
N SER A 452 -1.62 3.94 -21.79
CA SER A 452 -2.47 4.51 -20.73
C SER A 452 -3.71 5.20 -21.30
N VAL A 453 -3.63 5.82 -22.48
CA VAL A 453 -4.80 6.40 -23.17
C VAL A 453 -5.75 5.31 -23.60
N ARG A 454 -5.19 4.24 -24.19
CA ARG A 454 -5.95 3.05 -24.57
C ARG A 454 -6.64 2.42 -23.36
N GLY A 455 -5.90 2.20 -22.27
CA GLY A 455 -6.40 1.66 -21.02
C GLY A 455 -7.53 2.51 -20.44
N PHE A 456 -7.35 3.83 -20.35
CA PHE A 456 -8.32 4.73 -19.75
C PHE A 456 -9.67 4.69 -20.48
N PHE A 457 -9.67 4.84 -21.80
CA PHE A 457 -10.92 4.87 -22.58
C PHE A 457 -11.57 3.49 -22.69
N LEU A 458 -10.80 2.41 -22.90
CA LEU A 458 -11.37 1.06 -22.99
C LEU A 458 -11.88 0.55 -21.65
N VAL A 459 -11.19 0.81 -20.53
CA VAL A 459 -11.72 0.48 -19.19
C VAL A 459 -13.00 1.25 -18.92
N THR A 460 -13.07 2.53 -19.30
CA THR A 460 -14.31 3.32 -19.17
C THR A 460 -15.43 2.76 -20.05
N LEU A 461 -15.13 2.29 -21.26
CA LEU A 461 -16.08 1.59 -22.12
C LEU A 461 -16.57 0.26 -21.50
N LEU A 462 -15.69 -0.50 -20.83
CA LEU A 462 -16.09 -1.71 -20.11
C LEU A 462 -17.03 -1.40 -18.94
N VAL A 463 -16.85 -0.26 -18.26
CA VAL A 463 -17.81 0.21 -17.24
C VAL A 463 -19.18 0.50 -17.87
N GLU A 464 -19.22 1.14 -19.04
CA GLU A 464 -20.46 1.38 -19.79
C GLU A 464 -21.14 0.07 -20.20
N LEU A 465 -20.37 -0.92 -20.69
CA LEU A 465 -20.88 -2.25 -21.05
C LEU A 465 -21.46 -2.98 -19.83
N ALA A 466 -20.78 -2.92 -18.69
CA ALA A 466 -21.22 -3.56 -17.45
C ALA A 466 -22.54 -2.97 -16.91
N ALA A 467 -22.88 -1.73 -17.26
CA ALA A 467 -24.11 -1.07 -16.83
C ALA A 467 -25.36 -1.53 -17.61
N ILE A 468 -25.20 -2.13 -18.80
CA ILE A 468 -26.28 -2.41 -19.75
C ILE A 468 -27.43 -3.24 -19.15
N PRO A 469 -27.20 -4.33 -18.39
CA PRO A 469 -28.29 -5.08 -17.77
C PRO A 469 -29.15 -4.23 -16.83
N GLY A 470 -28.50 -3.34 -16.07
CA GLY A 470 -29.19 -2.40 -15.18
C GLY A 470 -30.02 -1.39 -15.97
N LEU A 471 -29.48 -0.81 -17.04
CA LEU A 471 -30.22 0.12 -17.91
C LEU A 471 -31.46 -0.53 -18.54
N LYS A 472 -31.34 -1.78 -19.01
CA LYS A 472 -32.46 -2.54 -19.58
C LYS A 472 -33.55 -2.88 -18.57
N SER A 473 -33.22 -2.88 -17.28
CA SER A 473 -34.17 -3.16 -16.20
C SER A 473 -34.96 -1.92 -15.75
N ILE A 474 -34.55 -0.72 -16.18
CA ILE A 474 -35.23 0.54 -15.81
C ILE A 474 -36.70 0.57 -16.25
N PRO A 475 -37.07 0.21 -17.50
CA PRO A 475 -38.47 0.15 -17.90
C PRO A 475 -39.30 -0.83 -17.07
N ASP A 476 -38.72 -1.96 -16.65
CA ASP A 476 -39.41 -2.95 -15.81
C ASP A 476 -39.70 -2.39 -14.41
N VAL A 477 -38.76 -1.61 -13.84
CA VAL A 477 -38.99 -0.87 -12.59
C VAL A 477 -40.14 0.13 -12.75
N ILE A 478 -40.12 0.94 -13.82
CA ILE A 478 -41.13 1.98 -14.06
C ILE A 478 -42.53 1.35 -14.27
N ASN A 479 -42.63 0.33 -15.12
CA ASN A 479 -43.89 -0.37 -15.39
C ASN A 479 -44.38 -1.11 -14.14
N GLY A 480 -43.48 -1.76 -13.39
CA GLY A 480 -43.81 -2.44 -12.14
C GLY A 480 -44.35 -1.48 -11.07
N ILE A 481 -43.83 -0.25 -10.99
CA ILE A 481 -44.39 0.80 -10.11
C ILE A 481 -45.81 1.18 -10.57
N HIS A 482 -46.01 1.40 -11.87
CA HIS A 482 -47.32 1.76 -12.44
C HIS A 482 -48.37 0.66 -12.19
N ASP A 483 -47.98 -0.59 -12.38
CA ASP A 483 -48.87 -1.76 -12.23
C ASP A 483 -48.96 -2.26 -10.78
N ASN A 484 -48.26 -1.59 -9.85
CA ASN A 484 -48.16 -1.96 -8.44
C ASN A 484 -47.66 -3.41 -8.22
N ASP A 485 -46.73 -3.87 -9.06
CA ASP A 485 -46.12 -5.20 -9.02
C ASP A 485 -44.78 -5.19 -8.27
N VAL A 486 -44.85 -5.49 -6.97
CA VAL A 486 -43.69 -5.56 -6.07
C VAL A 486 -42.64 -6.59 -6.51
N ALA A 487 -43.08 -7.72 -7.09
CA ALA A 487 -42.17 -8.80 -7.46
C ALA A 487 -41.32 -8.42 -8.68
N VAL A 488 -41.93 -7.80 -9.68
CA VAL A 488 -41.23 -7.28 -10.86
C VAL A 488 -40.24 -6.18 -10.46
N VAL A 489 -40.66 -5.21 -9.64
CA VAL A 489 -39.78 -4.13 -9.17
C VAL A 489 -38.58 -4.68 -8.40
N THR A 490 -38.81 -5.59 -7.44
CA THR A 490 -37.73 -6.19 -6.66
C THR A 490 -36.72 -6.91 -7.57
N LYS A 491 -37.20 -7.74 -8.50
CA LYS A 491 -36.33 -8.48 -9.43
C LYS A 491 -35.52 -7.54 -10.32
N ALA A 492 -36.16 -6.50 -10.86
CA ALA A 492 -35.49 -5.51 -11.71
C ALA A 492 -34.45 -4.70 -10.93
N LEU A 493 -34.71 -4.38 -9.66
CA LEU A 493 -33.73 -3.72 -8.79
C LEU A 493 -32.52 -4.61 -8.49
N ASP A 494 -32.70 -5.91 -8.26
CA ASP A 494 -31.55 -6.81 -8.06
C ASP A 494 -30.61 -6.79 -9.29
N VAL A 495 -31.17 -6.76 -10.51
CA VAL A 495 -30.37 -6.61 -11.75
C VAL A 495 -29.66 -5.25 -11.81
N VAL A 496 -30.33 -4.16 -11.45
CA VAL A 496 -29.70 -2.82 -11.36
C VAL A 496 -28.54 -2.85 -10.37
N GLY A 497 -28.76 -3.41 -9.18
CA GLY A 497 -27.72 -3.55 -8.18
C GLY A 497 -26.54 -4.39 -8.68
N GLN A 498 -26.78 -5.49 -9.38
CA GLN A 498 -25.71 -6.35 -9.90
C GLN A 498 -24.88 -5.62 -10.97
N ALA A 499 -25.54 -4.88 -11.87
CA ALA A 499 -24.88 -4.07 -12.87
C ALA A 499 -23.96 -3.00 -12.25
N ILE A 500 -24.41 -2.33 -11.17
CA ILE A 500 -23.57 -1.35 -10.45
C ILE A 500 -22.33 -2.01 -9.82
N ASP A 501 -22.44 -3.23 -9.29
CA ASP A 501 -21.26 -3.94 -8.79
C ASP A 501 -20.32 -4.34 -9.94
N SER A 502 -20.84 -4.84 -11.06
CA SER A 502 -20.03 -5.15 -12.24
C SER A 502 -19.30 -3.91 -12.80
N MET A 503 -19.96 -2.74 -12.80
CA MET A 503 -19.31 -1.47 -13.12
C MET A 503 -18.12 -1.18 -12.21
N LYS A 504 -18.27 -1.41 -10.90
CA LYS A 504 -17.18 -1.25 -9.92
C LYS A 504 -16.04 -2.21 -10.23
N GLN A 505 -16.33 -3.48 -10.56
CA GLN A 505 -15.29 -4.45 -10.93
C GLN A 505 -14.53 -4.02 -12.19
N ALA A 506 -15.23 -3.58 -13.24
CA ALA A 506 -14.61 -3.07 -14.46
C ALA A 506 -13.72 -1.85 -14.17
N LEU A 507 -14.17 -0.92 -13.33
CA LEU A 507 -13.38 0.27 -12.96
C LEU A 507 -12.06 -0.09 -12.25
N LYS A 508 -11.95 -1.24 -11.58
CA LYS A 508 -10.69 -1.68 -10.93
C LYS A 508 -9.56 -1.90 -11.93
N LEU A 509 -9.89 -2.24 -13.17
CA LEU A 509 -8.92 -2.44 -14.25
C LEU A 509 -8.11 -1.19 -14.58
N MET A 510 -8.58 -0.01 -14.15
CA MET A 510 -7.82 1.24 -14.27
C MET A 510 -6.41 1.10 -13.66
N HIS A 511 -6.27 0.33 -12.57
CA HIS A 511 -4.99 0.06 -11.91
C HIS A 511 -4.00 -0.76 -12.73
N GLU A 512 -4.49 -1.60 -13.65
CA GLU A 512 -3.64 -2.46 -14.47
C GLU A 512 -3.24 -1.78 -15.78
N TYR A 513 -4.15 -1.00 -16.38
CA TYR A 513 -3.96 -0.47 -17.73
C TYR A 513 -3.61 1.02 -17.80
N VAL A 514 -3.64 1.75 -16.70
CA VAL A 514 -3.35 3.20 -16.69
C VAL A 514 -2.27 3.53 -15.67
N ASP A 515 -1.23 4.22 -16.15
CA ASP A 515 -0.16 4.76 -15.32
C ASP A 515 -0.57 6.14 -14.74
N PRO A 516 -0.49 6.35 -13.41
CA PRO A 516 -0.85 7.62 -12.79
C PRO A 516 -0.03 8.83 -13.28
N SER A 517 1.25 8.64 -13.57
CA SER A 517 2.16 9.69 -14.03
C SER A 517 1.85 10.12 -15.45
N ILE A 518 1.53 9.16 -16.33
CA ILE A 518 1.11 9.43 -17.71
C ILE A 518 -0.26 10.09 -17.73
N PHE A 519 -1.23 9.58 -16.97
CA PHE A 519 -2.56 10.19 -16.88
C PHE A 519 -2.45 11.65 -16.43
N TYR A 520 -1.75 11.89 -15.31
CA TYR A 520 -1.64 13.22 -14.74
C TYR A 520 -0.80 14.18 -15.59
N GLY A 521 0.38 13.74 -16.03
CA GLY A 521 1.38 14.58 -16.68
C GLY A 521 1.14 14.82 -18.16
N ILE A 522 0.46 13.90 -18.85
CA ILE A 522 0.26 13.97 -20.31
C ILE A 522 -1.23 14.04 -20.66
N MET A 523 -2.04 13.10 -20.21
CA MET A 523 -3.39 12.93 -20.77
C MET A 523 -4.35 14.06 -20.38
N ARG A 524 -4.32 14.50 -19.12
CA ARG A 524 -5.31 15.45 -18.57
C ARG A 524 -5.38 16.77 -19.33
N ILE A 525 -4.29 17.27 -19.90
CA ILE A 525 -4.32 18.53 -20.66
C ILE A 525 -5.20 18.41 -21.91
N TYR A 526 -5.07 17.30 -22.65
CA TYR A 526 -5.85 17.06 -23.86
C TYR A 526 -7.33 16.76 -23.58
N LEU A 527 -7.68 16.37 -22.35
CA LEU A 527 -9.06 16.20 -21.94
C LEU A 527 -9.69 17.50 -21.41
N SER A 528 -8.89 18.56 -21.24
CA SER A 528 -9.34 19.80 -20.62
C SER A 528 -10.06 20.71 -21.61
N GLY A 529 -11.10 21.37 -21.11
CA GLY A 529 -11.81 22.40 -21.85
C GLY A 529 -11.33 23.80 -21.51
N TRP A 530 -12.07 24.79 -21.97
CA TRP A 530 -11.80 26.22 -21.80
C TRP A 530 -12.97 26.94 -21.09
N LYS A 531 -13.77 26.20 -20.34
CA LYS A 531 -14.70 26.71 -19.32
C LYS A 531 -14.17 26.36 -17.93
N ASP A 532 -14.23 27.31 -17.00
CA ASP A 532 -13.69 27.16 -15.65
C ASP A 532 -12.18 26.80 -15.65
N ASN A 533 -11.45 27.12 -16.72
CA ASN A 533 -10.02 26.84 -16.91
C ASN A 533 -9.21 28.15 -16.83
N PRO A 534 -8.38 28.35 -15.78
CA PRO A 534 -7.56 29.54 -15.60
C PRO A 534 -6.64 29.89 -16.79
N SER A 535 -6.12 28.88 -17.51
CA SER A 535 -5.25 29.11 -18.68
C SER A 535 -6.03 29.64 -19.89
N MET A 536 -7.35 29.44 -19.91
CA MET A 536 -8.24 29.82 -21.00
C MET A 536 -9.48 30.57 -20.47
N SER A 537 -9.26 31.53 -19.57
CA SER A 537 -10.33 32.24 -18.84
C SER A 537 -11.34 32.98 -19.71
N GLU A 538 -10.97 33.33 -20.94
CA GLU A 538 -11.84 34.02 -21.90
C GLU A 538 -12.60 33.03 -22.80
N GLY A 539 -12.27 31.75 -22.79
CA GLY A 539 -12.78 30.77 -23.76
C GLY A 539 -11.96 30.71 -25.06
N LEU A 540 -12.56 30.13 -26.11
CA LEU A 540 -11.93 29.93 -27.42
C LEU A 540 -12.80 30.52 -28.54
N VAL A 541 -12.20 31.30 -29.44
CA VAL A 541 -12.89 31.85 -30.63
C VAL A 541 -12.94 30.80 -31.73
N TYR A 542 -14.12 30.55 -32.28
CA TYR A 542 -14.32 29.66 -33.43
C TYR A 542 -14.41 30.50 -34.70
N GLU A 543 -13.29 30.62 -35.41
CA GLU A 543 -13.18 31.49 -36.59
C GLU A 543 -14.22 31.11 -37.64
N GLY A 544 -14.90 32.11 -38.22
CA GLY A 544 -15.95 31.88 -39.23
C GLY A 544 -17.28 31.34 -38.69
N VAL A 545 -17.40 31.12 -37.37
CA VAL A 545 -18.65 30.72 -36.71
C VAL A 545 -19.16 31.87 -35.82
N GLN A 546 -18.32 32.33 -34.88
CA GLN A 546 -18.66 33.40 -33.96
C GLN A 546 -17.41 34.18 -33.55
N GLU A 547 -17.49 35.53 -33.55
CA GLU A 547 -16.36 36.39 -33.17
C GLU A 547 -16.07 36.38 -31.67
N LYS A 548 -17.10 36.17 -30.84
CA LYS A 548 -16.94 36.08 -29.39
C LYS A 548 -16.41 34.70 -28.99
N PRO A 549 -15.46 34.63 -28.04
CA PRO A 549 -15.04 33.36 -27.46
C PRO A 549 -16.21 32.57 -26.89
N MET A 550 -16.16 31.25 -27.06
CA MET A 550 -17.12 30.30 -26.51
C MET A 550 -16.48 29.50 -25.38
N GLU A 551 -17.25 29.16 -24.36
CA GLU A 551 -16.79 28.41 -23.18
C GLU A 551 -17.38 27.00 -23.12
N PHE A 552 -16.53 25.98 -23.19
CA PHE A 552 -16.94 24.59 -23.07
C PHE A 552 -16.12 23.82 -22.02
N SER A 553 -16.80 23.00 -21.23
CA SER A 553 -16.19 22.09 -20.24
C SER A 553 -15.52 20.91 -20.94
N GLY A 554 -14.36 20.49 -20.44
CA GLY A 554 -13.66 19.32 -20.97
C GLY A 554 -14.32 17.99 -20.65
N GLY A 555 -13.75 16.92 -21.18
CA GLY A 555 -14.22 15.55 -20.98
C GLY A 555 -14.20 15.14 -19.50
N SER A 556 -15.27 14.49 -19.05
CA SER A 556 -15.42 14.05 -17.66
C SER A 556 -16.36 12.84 -17.59
N ALA A 557 -16.14 11.94 -16.61
CA ALA A 557 -17.07 10.85 -16.31
C ALA A 557 -18.49 11.36 -15.96
N ALA A 558 -18.63 12.62 -15.55
CA ALA A 558 -19.94 13.25 -15.32
C ALA A 558 -20.78 13.42 -16.59
N GLN A 559 -20.17 13.29 -17.78
CA GLN A 559 -20.85 13.27 -19.08
C GLN A 559 -21.35 11.87 -19.45
N SER A 560 -20.99 10.82 -18.69
CA SER A 560 -21.61 9.50 -18.86
C SER A 560 -23.06 9.53 -18.41
N SER A 561 -23.97 8.98 -19.22
CA SER A 561 -25.40 8.97 -18.93
C SER A 561 -25.80 7.92 -17.89
N ILE A 562 -24.98 6.88 -17.64
CA ILE A 562 -25.33 5.75 -16.77
C ILE A 562 -25.56 6.17 -15.32
N LEU A 563 -24.67 7.01 -14.78
CA LEU A 563 -24.76 7.44 -13.39
C LEU A 563 -25.95 8.37 -13.17
N HIS A 564 -26.30 9.19 -14.17
CA HIS A 564 -27.49 10.04 -14.12
C HIS A 564 -28.76 9.19 -14.15
N CYS A 565 -28.82 8.14 -14.97
CA CYS A 565 -29.98 7.24 -15.01
C CYS A 565 -30.19 6.53 -13.68
N PHE A 566 -29.12 6.01 -13.05
CA PHE A 566 -29.25 5.35 -11.75
C PHE A 566 -29.55 6.31 -10.61
N ASP A 567 -29.01 7.54 -10.65
CA ASP A 567 -29.36 8.58 -9.69
C ASP A 567 -30.85 8.95 -9.78
N GLU A 568 -31.36 9.24 -10.98
CA GLU A 568 -32.77 9.58 -11.18
C GLU A 568 -33.68 8.40 -10.78
N LEU A 569 -33.33 7.16 -11.17
CA LEU A 569 -34.10 5.97 -10.81
C LEU A 569 -34.20 5.78 -9.29
N LEU A 570 -33.08 5.88 -8.59
CA LEU A 570 -33.01 5.65 -7.13
C LEU A 570 -33.45 6.89 -6.32
N GLY A 571 -33.77 7.99 -6.99
CA GLY A 571 -34.19 9.24 -6.34
C GLY A 571 -33.06 9.96 -5.61
N VAL A 572 -31.82 9.85 -6.10
CA VAL A 572 -30.65 10.55 -5.57
C VAL A 572 -30.62 11.97 -6.12
N GLN A 573 -30.74 12.96 -5.24
CA GLN A 573 -30.71 14.37 -5.60
C GLN A 573 -29.37 15.02 -5.22
N HIS A 574 -28.80 15.78 -6.16
CA HIS A 574 -27.55 16.51 -5.98
C HIS A 574 -27.82 18.01 -5.86
N GLU A 575 -27.35 18.65 -4.80
CA GLU A 575 -27.61 20.05 -4.52
C GLU A 575 -26.41 20.97 -4.84
N GLY A 576 -26.64 22.28 -4.81
CA GLY A 576 -25.61 23.31 -4.91
C GLY A 576 -24.82 23.29 -6.22
N SER A 577 -23.52 23.55 -6.13
CA SER A 577 -22.62 23.61 -7.29
C SER A 577 -22.44 22.26 -7.98
N SER A 578 -22.53 21.15 -7.24
CA SER A 578 -22.47 19.79 -7.80
C SER A 578 -23.69 19.46 -8.64
N GLY A 579 -24.89 19.78 -8.15
CA GLY A 579 -26.14 19.63 -8.92
C GLY A 579 -26.14 20.47 -10.20
N ALA A 580 -25.72 21.74 -10.10
CA ALA A 580 -25.58 22.62 -11.26
C ALA A 580 -24.55 22.12 -12.29
N PHE A 581 -23.43 21.55 -11.80
CA PHE A 581 -22.42 20.93 -12.66
C PHE A 581 -22.96 19.71 -13.40
N LEU A 582 -23.59 18.76 -12.69
CA LEU A 582 -24.15 17.55 -13.29
C LEU A 582 -25.26 17.87 -14.30
N THR A 583 -26.16 18.81 -13.96
CA THR A 583 -27.21 19.28 -14.87
C THR A 583 -26.60 19.82 -16.17
N ARG A 584 -25.56 20.66 -16.06
CA ARG A 584 -24.82 21.17 -17.23
C ARG A 584 -24.17 20.05 -18.04
N MET A 585 -23.66 19.00 -17.41
CA MET A 585 -23.03 17.87 -18.13
C MET A 585 -24.02 17.10 -19.01
N ARG A 586 -25.34 17.21 -18.77
CA ARG A 586 -26.35 16.63 -19.68
C ARG A 586 -26.37 17.30 -21.05
N ASP A 587 -25.92 18.54 -21.17
CA ASP A 587 -25.77 19.24 -22.46
C ASP A 587 -24.57 18.74 -23.29
N TYR A 588 -23.76 17.84 -22.71
CA TYR A 588 -22.62 17.18 -23.35
C TYR A 588 -22.94 15.71 -23.69
N MET A 589 -24.19 15.28 -23.49
CA MET A 589 -24.67 13.94 -23.83
C MET A 589 -25.45 13.96 -25.14
N PRO A 590 -25.48 12.86 -25.92
CA PRO A 590 -26.37 12.74 -27.06
C PRO A 590 -27.83 13.06 -26.67
N PRO A 591 -28.59 13.77 -27.53
CA PRO A 591 -29.96 14.19 -27.18
C PRO A 591 -30.88 13.06 -26.74
N SER A 592 -30.76 11.87 -27.34
CA SER A 592 -31.53 10.68 -26.95
C SER A 592 -31.20 10.20 -25.54
N HIS A 593 -29.95 10.33 -25.09
CA HIS A 593 -29.55 9.92 -23.73
C HIS A 593 -30.10 10.90 -22.70
N LYS A 594 -30.03 12.20 -22.99
CA LYS A 594 -30.62 13.25 -22.16
C LYS A 594 -32.13 13.05 -22.01
N GLN A 595 -32.82 12.79 -23.12
CA GLN A 595 -34.26 12.48 -23.13
C GLN A 595 -34.59 11.24 -22.29
N PHE A 596 -33.74 10.21 -22.28
CA PHE A 596 -33.97 9.03 -21.44
C PHE A 596 -33.80 9.32 -19.95
N ILE A 597 -32.85 10.17 -19.56
CA ILE A 597 -32.71 10.63 -18.17
C ILE A 597 -33.96 11.44 -17.75
N GLU A 598 -34.44 12.33 -18.61
CA GLU A 598 -35.68 13.12 -18.40
C GLU A 598 -36.93 12.22 -18.37
N TYR A 599 -36.94 11.15 -19.16
CA TYR A 599 -38.00 10.14 -19.11
C TYR A 599 -38.04 9.50 -17.72
N ILE A 600 -36.92 9.04 -17.18
CA ILE A 600 -36.86 8.44 -15.83
C ILE A 600 -37.38 9.43 -14.77
N SER A 601 -36.92 10.68 -14.81
CA SER A 601 -37.28 11.68 -13.80
C SER A 601 -38.75 12.12 -13.86
N SER A 602 -39.43 11.95 -15.01
CA SER A 602 -40.84 12.29 -15.19
C SER A 602 -41.83 11.24 -14.63
N HIS A 603 -41.35 10.06 -14.24
CA HIS A 603 -42.20 8.97 -13.73
C HIS A 603 -42.32 8.98 -12.20
N LEU A 604 -43.21 8.12 -11.68
CA LEU A 604 -43.43 7.96 -10.25
C LEU A 604 -42.14 7.57 -9.52
N SER A 605 -41.92 8.17 -8.36
CA SER A 605 -40.71 7.93 -7.57
C SER A 605 -40.68 6.49 -7.05
N LEU A 606 -39.64 5.75 -7.46
CA LEU A 606 -39.33 4.44 -6.90
C LEU A 606 -39.18 4.50 -5.38
N ARG A 607 -38.47 5.51 -4.86
CA ARG A 607 -38.28 5.67 -3.41
C ARG A 607 -39.61 5.82 -2.68
N SER A 608 -40.54 6.62 -3.23
CA SER A 608 -41.88 6.75 -2.66
C SER A 608 -42.66 5.44 -2.74
N PHE A 609 -42.57 4.70 -3.86
CA PHE A 609 -43.20 3.40 -4.01
C PHE A 609 -42.71 2.39 -2.95
N VAL A 610 -41.39 2.24 -2.78
CA VAL A 610 -40.79 1.35 -1.77
C VAL A 610 -41.30 1.67 -0.36
N LEU A 611 -41.30 2.96 0.00
CA LEU A 611 -41.81 3.42 1.30
C LEU A 611 -43.31 3.15 1.51
N GLN A 612 -44.11 3.24 0.44
CA GLN A 612 -45.56 3.00 0.50
C GLN A 612 -45.90 1.51 0.63
N GLN A 613 -45.19 0.62 -0.05
CA GLN A 613 -45.46 -0.81 0.01
C GLN A 613 -45.10 -1.42 1.38
N ALA A 614 -44.11 -0.85 2.06
CA ALA A 614 -43.57 -1.36 3.33
C ALA A 614 -43.18 -2.86 3.29
N ASP A 615 -42.83 -3.36 2.10
CA ASP A 615 -42.35 -4.73 1.90
C ASP A 615 -40.87 -4.84 2.27
N GLU A 616 -40.53 -5.78 3.15
CA GLU A 616 -39.18 -5.92 3.71
C GLU A 616 -38.15 -6.31 2.63
N HIS A 617 -38.54 -7.19 1.69
CA HIS A 617 -37.63 -7.68 0.67
C HIS A 617 -37.35 -6.63 -0.40
N LEU A 618 -38.37 -5.90 -0.85
CA LEU A 618 -38.24 -4.77 -1.75
C LEU A 618 -37.38 -3.66 -1.12
N THR A 619 -37.65 -3.34 0.15
CA THR A 619 -36.90 -2.32 0.91
C THR A 619 -35.42 -2.68 0.99
N HIS A 620 -35.12 -3.91 1.40
CA HIS A 620 -33.75 -4.39 1.47
C HIS A 620 -33.05 -4.38 0.11
N THR A 621 -33.72 -4.82 -0.97
CA THR A 621 -33.14 -4.81 -2.33
C THR A 621 -32.87 -3.37 -2.81
N PHE A 622 -33.77 -2.42 -2.54
CA PHE A 622 -33.55 -1.00 -2.82
C PHE A 622 -32.34 -0.44 -2.06
N GLU A 623 -32.24 -0.70 -0.75
CA GLU A 623 -31.10 -0.27 0.07
C GLU A 623 -29.78 -0.87 -0.42
N GLN A 624 -29.79 -2.13 -0.86
CA GLN A 624 -28.63 -2.76 -1.47
C GLN A 624 -28.18 -2.06 -2.76
N CYS A 625 -29.11 -1.64 -3.62
CA CYS A 625 -28.79 -0.86 -4.83
C CYS A 625 -28.10 0.46 -4.47
N VAL A 626 -28.67 1.20 -3.50
CA VAL A 626 -28.09 2.45 -3.00
C VAL A 626 -26.70 2.20 -2.41
N SER A 627 -26.55 1.16 -1.60
CA SER A 627 -25.25 0.78 -1.02
C SER A 627 -24.21 0.47 -2.10
N ARG A 628 -24.57 -0.27 -3.15
CA ARG A 628 -23.65 -0.59 -4.27
C ARG A 628 -23.26 0.68 -5.05
N LEU A 629 -24.17 1.64 -5.21
CA LEU A 629 -23.86 2.93 -5.84
C LEU A 629 -22.90 3.78 -4.99
N VAL A 630 -23.10 3.79 -3.66
CA VAL A 630 -22.16 4.44 -2.71
C VAL A 630 -20.78 3.79 -2.82
N ASP A 631 -20.73 2.46 -2.84
CA ASP A 631 -19.49 1.68 -3.00
C ASP A 631 -18.75 1.99 -4.29
N PHE A 632 -19.47 2.10 -5.42
CA PHE A 632 -18.90 2.51 -6.70
C PHE A 632 -18.28 3.91 -6.61
N ARG A 633 -18.98 4.88 -6.01
CA ARG A 633 -18.49 6.25 -5.84
C ARG A 633 -17.28 6.33 -4.92
N ASN A 634 -17.28 5.61 -3.80
CA ASN A 634 -16.12 5.53 -2.91
C ASN A 634 -14.90 4.95 -3.63
N TYR A 635 -15.12 3.95 -4.49
CA TYR A 635 -14.04 3.41 -5.30
C TYR A 635 -13.54 4.43 -6.35
N HIS A 636 -14.43 5.14 -7.01
CA HIS A 636 -14.07 6.21 -7.94
C HIS A 636 -13.26 7.33 -7.25
N ILE A 637 -13.60 7.69 -6.00
CA ILE A 637 -12.79 8.62 -5.19
C ILE A 637 -11.37 8.08 -5.01
N THR A 638 -11.22 6.78 -4.73
CA THR A 638 -9.89 6.14 -4.61
C THR A 638 -9.09 6.24 -5.91
N ILE A 639 -9.74 6.09 -7.07
CA ILE A 639 -9.13 6.33 -8.39
C ILE A 639 -8.70 7.79 -8.51
N VAL A 640 -9.58 8.76 -8.23
CA VAL A 640 -9.24 10.19 -8.30
C VAL A 640 -8.05 10.54 -7.40
N THR A 641 -8.00 10.01 -6.17
CA THR A 641 -6.85 10.23 -5.27
C THR A 641 -5.55 9.71 -5.87
N ARG A 642 -5.55 8.48 -6.40
CA ARG A 642 -4.34 7.85 -6.95
C ARG A 642 -3.85 8.51 -8.25
N TYR A 643 -4.76 8.89 -9.13
CA TYR A 643 -4.44 9.36 -10.49
C TYR A 643 -4.38 10.89 -10.59
N ILE A 644 -4.87 11.63 -9.59
CA ILE A 644 -4.91 13.09 -9.61
C ILE A 644 -4.27 13.69 -8.37
N THR A 645 -4.79 13.41 -7.17
CA THR A 645 -4.34 14.08 -5.94
C THR A 645 -2.87 13.79 -5.62
N ILE A 646 -2.47 12.50 -5.64
CA ILE A 646 -1.09 12.09 -5.34
C ILE A 646 -0.10 12.66 -6.38
N PRO A 647 -0.34 12.52 -7.71
CA PRO A 647 0.51 13.15 -8.71
C PRO A 647 0.57 14.69 -8.62
N ALA A 648 -0.53 15.36 -8.27
CA ALA A 648 -0.56 16.82 -8.09
C ALA A 648 0.36 17.28 -6.95
N SER A 649 0.24 16.61 -5.80
CA SER A 649 1.11 16.81 -4.64
C SER A 649 2.59 16.61 -5.03
N ARG A 650 2.89 15.54 -5.77
CA ARG A 650 4.24 15.25 -6.29
C ARG A 650 4.73 16.34 -7.26
N ALA A 651 3.89 16.82 -8.18
CA ALA A 651 4.23 17.87 -9.13
C ALA A 651 4.60 19.19 -8.43
N LYS A 652 3.78 19.64 -7.45
CA LYS A 652 4.04 20.82 -6.62
C LYS A 652 5.42 20.72 -5.94
N GLN A 653 5.74 19.55 -5.39
CA GLN A 653 7.03 19.29 -4.72
C GLN A 653 8.22 19.34 -5.69
N LEU A 654 8.09 18.75 -6.88
CA LEU A 654 9.18 18.71 -7.87
C LEU A 654 9.51 20.09 -8.44
N ARG A 655 8.51 20.98 -8.63
CA ARG A 655 8.76 22.35 -9.10
C ARG A 655 9.50 23.21 -8.07
N ALA A 656 9.29 22.95 -6.78
CA ALA A 656 9.94 23.69 -5.71
C ALA A 656 11.45 23.40 -5.57
N ASN A 657 11.93 22.24 -6.03
CA ASN A 657 13.28 21.74 -5.70
C ASN A 657 14.37 21.89 -6.80
N GLN A 658 14.08 22.50 -7.95
CA GLN A 658 15.04 22.86 -9.05
C GLN A 658 16.27 21.92 -9.26
N GLN A 659 16.06 20.61 -9.42
CA GLN A 659 17.13 19.64 -9.76
C GLN A 659 16.97 19.04 -11.16
N CYS A 660 18.06 18.52 -11.73
CA CYS A 660 18.06 17.74 -12.98
C CYS A 660 17.44 16.35 -12.70
N LEU A 661 16.40 15.96 -13.43
CA LEU A 661 15.53 14.82 -13.09
C LEU A 661 15.47 13.79 -14.23
N ALA A 662 15.17 12.54 -13.87
CA ALA A 662 14.79 11.49 -14.82
C ALA A 662 13.50 11.85 -15.59
N GLU A 663 13.33 11.31 -16.81
CA GLU A 663 12.26 11.70 -17.74
C GLU A 663 10.83 11.59 -17.15
N GLU A 664 10.51 10.51 -16.43
CA GLU A 664 9.21 10.33 -15.77
C GLU A 664 8.89 11.41 -14.71
N LEU A 665 9.91 11.84 -13.95
CA LEU A 665 9.76 12.89 -12.95
C LEU A 665 9.65 14.26 -13.60
N ASP A 666 10.31 14.46 -14.74
CA ASP A 666 10.19 15.70 -15.51
C ASP A 666 8.80 15.88 -16.13
N MET A 667 8.15 14.78 -16.55
CA MET A 667 6.76 14.79 -17.03
C MET A 667 5.77 15.29 -15.96
N ILE A 668 5.80 14.71 -14.76
CA ILE A 668 4.92 15.12 -13.65
C ILE A 668 5.20 16.57 -13.25
N ARG A 669 6.48 16.97 -13.24
CA ARG A 669 6.88 18.35 -12.93
C ARG A 669 6.35 19.35 -13.97
N LYS A 670 6.32 18.98 -15.25
CA LYS A 670 5.82 19.80 -16.36
C LYS A 670 4.30 19.73 -16.54
N ALA A 671 3.59 18.95 -15.72
CA ALA A 671 2.16 18.82 -15.78
C ALA A 671 1.44 20.18 -15.68
N PRO A 672 0.23 20.33 -16.24
CA PRO A 672 -0.53 21.57 -16.21
C PRO A 672 -0.84 22.06 -14.78
N THR A 673 -0.56 23.32 -14.49
CA THR A 673 -0.82 23.99 -13.20
C THR A 673 -2.29 24.32 -12.99
N ALA A 674 -3.02 24.69 -14.05
CA ALA A 674 -4.43 25.07 -14.00
C ALA A 674 -5.35 23.91 -13.59
N LEU A 675 -4.84 22.68 -13.71
CA LEU A 675 -5.55 21.44 -13.40
C LEU A 675 -5.19 20.83 -12.05
N GLU A 676 -4.36 21.48 -11.23
CA GLU A 676 -3.90 20.91 -9.95
C GLU A 676 -5.05 20.66 -8.96
N GLU A 677 -6.03 21.55 -8.93
CA GLU A 677 -7.15 21.49 -7.99
C GLU A 677 -8.51 21.30 -8.68
N ARG A 678 -8.50 21.04 -9.99
CA ARG A 678 -9.70 20.96 -10.84
C ARG A 678 -9.71 19.70 -11.69
N GLY A 679 -10.88 19.09 -11.85
CA GLY A 679 -11.11 18.07 -12.88
C GLY A 679 -11.06 18.68 -14.27
N THR A 680 -10.88 17.84 -15.29
CA THR A 680 -10.85 18.23 -16.71
C THR A 680 -12.17 18.85 -17.20
N GLY A 681 -13.29 18.52 -16.54
CA GLY A 681 -14.59 19.16 -16.75
C GLY A 681 -14.78 20.52 -16.05
N GLY A 682 -13.82 20.96 -15.23
CA GLY A 682 -13.82 22.28 -14.56
C GLY A 682 -14.26 22.28 -13.08
N SER A 683 -14.75 21.15 -12.55
CA SER A 683 -15.15 21.03 -11.13
C SER A 683 -13.95 21.00 -10.19
N GLY A 684 -14.00 21.73 -9.07
CA GLY A 684 -12.95 21.66 -8.04
C GLY A 684 -12.92 20.29 -7.35
N ILE A 685 -11.76 19.63 -7.32
CA ILE A 685 -11.59 18.24 -6.85
C ILE A 685 -11.98 18.08 -5.36
N MET A 686 -11.73 19.11 -4.55
CA MET A 686 -12.01 19.12 -3.10
C MET A 686 -13.37 19.71 -2.71
N THR A 687 -14.18 20.15 -3.69
CA THR A 687 -15.46 20.85 -3.43
C THR A 687 -16.52 19.90 -2.84
N PHE A 688 -16.44 18.61 -3.14
CA PHE A 688 -17.40 17.58 -2.72
C PHE A 688 -17.63 17.52 -1.19
N LEU A 689 -16.57 17.59 -0.38
CA LEU A 689 -16.70 17.56 1.09
C LEU A 689 -17.28 18.87 1.66
N LYS A 690 -17.05 20.00 0.96
CA LYS A 690 -17.58 21.31 1.36
C LYS A 690 -19.04 21.52 0.97
N THR A 691 -19.56 20.76 0.00
CA THR A 691 -20.92 20.88 -0.53
C THR A 691 -21.86 19.77 -0.10
N MET A 692 -21.44 18.84 0.77
CA MET A 692 -22.38 17.85 1.32
C MET A 692 -23.51 18.55 2.09
N PRO A 693 -24.78 18.17 1.86
CA PRO A 693 -25.89 18.67 2.65
C PRO A 693 -25.69 18.31 4.13
N LEU A 694 -26.25 19.13 5.02
CA LEU A 694 -26.23 18.84 6.45
C LEU A 694 -26.97 17.54 6.71
N LEU A 695 -26.26 16.53 7.24
CA LEU A 695 -26.88 15.25 7.57
C LEU A 695 -27.90 15.42 8.69
N GLU A 696 -29.11 14.92 8.46
CA GLU A 696 -30.20 14.92 9.42
C GLU A 696 -29.95 13.89 10.53
N THR A 697 -29.19 14.26 11.56
CA THR A 697 -28.78 13.32 12.62
C THR A 697 -29.95 12.76 13.45
N HIS A 698 -31.15 13.33 13.33
CA HIS A 698 -32.35 12.86 14.04
C HIS A 698 -32.90 11.54 13.46
N LEU A 699 -32.45 11.16 12.26
CA LEU A 699 -32.77 9.88 11.64
C LEU A 699 -31.98 8.70 12.25
N LEU A 700 -30.92 8.98 13.02
CA LEU A 700 -30.12 7.97 13.71
C LEU A 700 -30.82 7.63 15.04
N GLN A 701 -31.52 6.49 15.07
CA GLN A 701 -32.37 6.10 16.19
C GLN A 701 -31.66 5.17 17.17
N THR A 702 -30.73 4.35 16.70
CA THR A 702 -30.07 3.32 17.52
C THR A 702 -28.65 3.71 17.92
N HIS A 703 -28.18 3.14 19.04
CA HIS A 703 -26.79 3.32 19.46
C HIS A 703 -25.79 2.84 18.39
N ARG A 704 -26.10 1.76 17.66
CA ARG A 704 -25.23 1.24 16.58
C ARG A 704 -25.14 2.20 15.40
N GLU A 705 -26.26 2.78 14.98
CA GLU A 705 -26.30 3.80 13.92
C GLU A 705 -25.49 5.03 14.32
N LEU A 706 -25.67 5.51 15.55
CA LEU A 706 -24.90 6.64 16.08
C LEU A 706 -23.39 6.33 16.11
N ARG A 707 -22.98 5.13 16.54
CA ARG A 707 -21.57 4.71 16.55
C ARG A 707 -20.99 4.60 15.14
N LEU A 708 -21.73 4.04 14.19
CA LEU A 708 -21.31 3.96 12.79
C LEU A 708 -21.19 5.36 12.17
N ALA A 709 -22.14 6.25 12.45
CA ALA A 709 -22.09 7.64 12.00
C ALA A 709 -20.90 8.38 12.60
N HIS A 710 -20.60 8.20 13.89
CA HIS A 710 -19.43 8.79 14.54
C HIS A 710 -18.12 8.27 13.94
N LEU A 711 -18.01 6.97 13.67
CA LEU A 711 -16.89 6.37 12.94
C LEU A 711 -16.73 6.96 11.53
N ALA A 712 -17.81 7.07 10.75
CA ALA A 712 -17.75 7.61 9.40
C ALA A 712 -17.34 9.10 9.39
N LEU A 713 -17.96 9.91 10.25
CA LEU A 713 -17.68 11.35 10.38
C LEU A 713 -16.26 11.61 10.89
N SER A 714 -15.77 10.79 11.82
CA SER A 714 -14.40 10.89 12.31
C SER A 714 -13.36 10.52 11.26
N MET A 715 -13.59 9.44 10.47
CA MET A 715 -12.74 9.05 9.35
C MET A 715 -12.69 10.12 8.25
N MET A 716 -13.86 10.68 7.88
CA MET A 716 -13.92 11.81 6.95
C MET A 716 -13.21 13.05 7.48
N THR A 717 -13.36 13.34 8.78
CA THR A 717 -12.70 14.47 9.44
C THR A 717 -11.19 14.34 9.40
N VAL A 718 -10.63 13.20 9.81
CA VAL A 718 -9.16 13.02 9.78
C VAL A 718 -8.62 12.98 8.34
N GLY A 719 -9.37 12.41 7.39
CA GLY A 719 -9.02 12.44 5.97
C GLY A 719 -9.03 13.86 5.39
N TYR A 720 -9.98 14.70 5.81
CA TYR A 720 -10.08 16.09 5.38
C TYR A 720 -9.02 17.00 6.02
N VAL A 721 -8.80 16.85 7.33
CA VAL A 721 -7.85 17.67 8.10
C VAL A 721 -6.42 17.38 7.68
N TRP A 722 -6.08 16.09 7.53
CA TRP A 722 -4.71 15.65 7.27
C TRP A 722 -4.40 15.46 5.80
N GLN A 723 -5.39 15.26 4.92
CA GLN A 723 -5.20 15.04 3.49
C GLN A 723 -4.09 14.02 3.20
N GLU A 724 -2.96 14.42 2.60
CA GLU A 724 -1.78 13.56 2.36
C GLU A 724 -0.60 13.80 3.34
N GLY A 725 -0.76 14.63 4.38
CA GLY A 725 0.28 14.92 5.38
C GLY A 725 0.39 16.39 5.84
N GLU A 726 1.48 16.75 6.51
CA GLU A 726 1.63 18.01 7.30
C GLU A 726 1.68 19.33 6.50
N ARG A 727 1.83 19.31 5.17
CA ARG A 727 2.29 20.52 4.43
C ARG A 727 1.20 21.59 4.23
N GLU A 728 -0.08 21.21 4.24
CA GLU A 728 -1.22 22.13 4.22
C GLU A 728 -2.30 21.61 5.19
N THR A 729 -2.15 21.92 6.49
CA THR A 729 -3.12 21.50 7.50
C THR A 729 -4.37 22.38 7.45
N VAL A 730 -5.53 21.75 7.26
CA VAL A 730 -6.81 22.48 7.24
C VAL A 730 -7.20 22.87 8.66
N LYS A 731 -7.34 24.17 8.91
CA LYS A 731 -7.68 24.73 10.24
C LYS A 731 -9.17 24.81 10.53
N VAL A 732 -10.00 24.64 9.50
CA VAL A 732 -11.45 24.80 9.58
C VAL A 732 -12.14 23.58 8.99
N LEU A 733 -12.82 22.81 9.83
CA LEU A 733 -13.71 21.73 9.40
C LEU A 733 -15.01 22.34 8.87
N PRO A 734 -15.43 22.03 7.63
CA PRO A 734 -16.60 22.65 7.01
C PRO A 734 -17.89 22.27 7.74
N ARG A 735 -18.85 23.19 7.71
CA ARG A 735 -20.18 23.06 8.34
C ARG A 735 -20.88 21.73 8.07
N SER A 736 -20.73 21.21 6.85
CA SER A 736 -21.30 19.94 6.38
C SER A 736 -20.82 18.72 7.20
N LEU A 737 -19.61 18.75 7.73
CA LEU A 737 -19.04 17.70 8.58
C LEU A 737 -19.11 18.05 10.06
N SER A 738 -18.76 19.28 10.43
CA SER A 738 -18.65 19.71 11.82
C SER A 738 -19.98 19.64 12.58
N VAL A 739 -21.08 20.13 12.01
CA VAL A 739 -22.39 20.17 12.67
C VAL A 739 -22.92 18.77 12.98
N PRO A 740 -23.06 17.85 12.01
CA PRO A 740 -23.53 16.50 12.32
C PRO A 740 -22.57 15.75 13.23
N PHE A 741 -21.25 15.95 13.07
CA PHE A 741 -20.27 15.26 13.90
C PHE A 741 -20.34 15.69 15.37
N CYS A 742 -20.42 16.99 15.65
CA CYS A 742 -20.59 17.49 17.01
C CYS A 742 -21.91 17.05 17.64
N LYS A 743 -23.00 16.99 16.87
CA LYS A 743 -24.31 16.56 17.38
C LYS A 743 -24.36 15.07 17.72
N VAL A 744 -23.81 14.22 16.85
CA VAL A 744 -23.65 12.78 17.12
C VAL A 744 -22.73 12.55 18.32
N SER A 745 -21.61 13.28 18.38
CA SER A 745 -20.65 13.25 19.48
C SER A 745 -21.29 13.60 20.82
N GLN A 746 -22.06 14.69 20.87
CA GLN A 746 -22.80 15.09 22.07
C GLN A 746 -23.80 14.03 22.52
N THR A 747 -24.54 13.43 21.57
CA THR A 747 -25.53 12.38 21.87
C THR A 747 -24.87 11.12 22.45
N LEU A 748 -23.68 10.76 21.97
CA LEU A 748 -22.91 9.62 22.45
C LEU A 748 -22.09 9.90 23.71
N GLY A 749 -21.95 11.17 24.11
CA GLY A 749 -21.02 11.58 25.18
C GLY A 749 -19.56 11.34 24.83
N LEU A 750 -19.21 11.48 23.55
CA LEU A 750 -17.85 11.29 22.99
C LEU A 750 -17.36 12.60 22.34
N PRO A 751 -16.04 12.83 22.22
CA PRO A 751 -15.51 13.99 21.53
C PRO A 751 -15.62 13.85 19.99
N PRO A 752 -15.76 14.97 19.23
CA PRO A 752 -15.81 14.97 17.77
C PRO A 752 -14.40 14.84 17.16
N VAL A 753 -13.69 13.77 17.46
CA VAL A 753 -12.41 13.37 16.86
C VAL A 753 -12.39 11.85 16.65
N LEU A 754 -11.53 11.34 15.77
CA LEU A 754 -11.31 9.90 15.69
C LEU A 754 -10.73 9.36 16.99
N ILE A 755 -11.48 8.49 17.67
CA ILE A 755 -11.09 7.84 18.92
C ILE A 755 -10.90 6.34 18.74
N TYR A 756 -10.24 5.72 19.71
CA TYR A 756 -9.98 4.28 19.74
C TYR A 756 -11.27 3.45 19.66
N ALA A 757 -12.31 3.88 20.38
CA ALA A 757 -13.60 3.20 20.38
C ALA A 757 -14.20 3.08 18.96
N ASP A 758 -13.98 4.06 18.09
CA ASP A 758 -14.48 4.01 16.72
C ASP A 758 -13.54 3.19 15.84
N ALA A 759 -12.27 3.59 15.80
CA ALA A 759 -11.28 3.02 14.88
C ALA A 759 -11.02 1.53 15.12
N VAL A 760 -11.24 1.03 16.35
CA VAL A 760 -11.02 -0.37 16.74
C VAL A 760 -12.33 -1.07 17.08
N LEU A 761 -13.06 -0.59 18.10
CA LEU A 761 -14.17 -1.37 18.69
C LEU A 761 -15.41 -1.41 17.79
N ALA A 762 -15.62 -0.38 16.97
CA ALA A 762 -16.78 -0.27 16.07
C ALA A 762 -16.43 -0.52 14.59
N ASN A 763 -15.17 -0.42 14.20
CA ASN A 763 -14.74 -0.50 12.79
C ASN A 763 -14.53 -1.94 12.30
N TRP A 764 -15.51 -2.83 12.45
CA TRP A 764 -15.41 -4.19 11.95
C TRP A 764 -16.76 -4.81 11.62
N LYS A 765 -16.75 -5.80 10.73
CA LYS A 765 -17.85 -6.72 10.45
C LYS A 765 -17.34 -8.14 10.23
N LYS A 766 -18.26 -9.11 10.27
CA LYS A 766 -17.97 -10.49 9.86
C LYS A 766 -18.03 -10.56 8.33
N ARG A 767 -16.96 -11.05 7.72
CA ARG A 767 -16.84 -11.29 6.28
C ARG A 767 -17.62 -12.52 5.83
N ASP A 768 -17.64 -13.57 6.66
CA ASP A 768 -18.27 -14.85 6.34
C ASP A 768 -18.85 -15.55 7.59
N ALA A 769 -19.62 -16.62 7.35
CA ALA A 769 -20.20 -17.46 8.38
C ALA A 769 -19.15 -18.18 9.25
N ASN A 770 -17.89 -18.28 8.78
CA ASN A 770 -16.78 -18.90 9.49
C ASN A 770 -16.17 -17.96 10.54
N GLY A 771 -16.63 -16.71 10.62
CA GLY A 771 -16.21 -15.76 11.65
C GLY A 771 -14.99 -14.92 11.28
N ASN A 772 -14.56 -14.90 10.01
CA ASN A 772 -13.48 -14.02 9.57
C ASN A 772 -13.91 -12.55 9.69
N LEU A 773 -13.02 -11.69 10.20
CA LEU A 773 -13.30 -10.27 10.42
C LEU A 773 -12.74 -9.41 9.29
N GLU A 774 -13.45 -8.32 8.97
CA GLU A 774 -13.00 -7.29 8.03
C GLU A 774 -13.35 -5.88 8.56
N LEU A 775 -12.56 -4.88 8.15
CA LEU A 775 -12.81 -3.47 8.51
C LEU A 775 -14.04 -2.93 7.76
N LEU A 776 -14.74 -1.97 8.38
CA LEU A 776 -15.81 -1.22 7.72
C LEU A 776 -15.24 -0.08 6.88
N LEU A 777 -14.32 0.70 7.44
CA LEU A 777 -13.68 1.86 6.83
C LEU A 777 -12.15 1.81 6.99
N THR A 778 -11.43 2.40 6.05
CA THR A 778 -9.96 2.47 6.05
C THR A 778 -9.48 3.86 5.62
N PHE A 779 -8.24 4.19 5.94
CA PHE A 779 -7.48 5.31 5.37
C PHE A 779 -6.20 4.77 4.67
N PRO A 780 -5.39 5.61 4.00
CA PRO A 780 -4.21 5.17 3.27
C PRO A 780 -3.24 4.33 4.13
N GLY A 781 -2.65 3.29 3.50
CA GLY A 781 -1.71 2.37 4.16
C GLY A 781 -2.02 0.87 3.96
N GLY A 782 -3.05 0.53 3.18
CA GLY A 782 -3.30 -0.82 2.67
C GLY A 782 -3.42 -1.88 3.77
N GLU A 783 -2.80 -3.05 3.55
CA GLU A 783 -2.88 -4.17 4.50
C GLU A 783 -2.29 -3.85 5.88
N SER A 784 -1.35 -2.91 6.00
CA SER A 784 -0.82 -2.48 7.31
C SER A 784 -1.87 -1.79 8.17
N VAL A 785 -2.77 -1.01 7.56
CA VAL A 785 -3.91 -0.38 8.26
C VAL A 785 -4.87 -1.44 8.76
N ARG A 786 -5.21 -2.39 7.89
CA ARG A 786 -6.03 -3.55 8.24
C ARG A 786 -5.40 -4.35 9.37
N GLY A 787 -4.13 -4.72 9.24
CA GLY A 787 -3.37 -5.48 10.22
C GLY A 787 -3.37 -4.81 11.58
N PHE A 788 -3.08 -3.51 11.64
CA PHE A 788 -3.03 -2.77 12.89
C PHE A 788 -4.36 -2.79 13.64
N PHE A 789 -5.46 -2.43 12.97
CA PHE A 789 -6.77 -2.37 13.63
C PHE A 789 -7.32 -3.76 13.96
N MET A 790 -7.13 -4.76 13.10
CA MET A 790 -7.56 -6.13 13.37
C MET A 790 -6.78 -6.77 14.51
N VAL A 791 -5.45 -6.64 14.55
CA VAL A 791 -4.65 -7.16 15.67
C VAL A 791 -5.03 -6.45 16.98
N THR A 792 -5.26 -5.13 16.93
CA THR A 792 -5.71 -4.38 18.12
C THR A 792 -7.11 -4.82 18.59
N LEU A 793 -8.04 -5.10 17.68
CA LEU A 793 -9.34 -5.67 18.02
C LEU A 793 -9.22 -7.08 18.62
N LEU A 794 -8.32 -7.91 18.09
CA LEU A 794 -8.05 -9.23 18.65
C LEU A 794 -7.44 -9.14 20.05
N VAL A 795 -6.60 -8.13 20.32
CA VAL A 795 -6.10 -7.83 21.67
C VAL A 795 -7.26 -7.49 22.62
N GLU A 796 -8.22 -6.68 22.19
CA GLU A 796 -9.43 -6.40 22.99
C GLU A 796 -10.26 -7.66 23.27
N LEU A 797 -10.44 -8.51 22.25
CA LEU A 797 -11.18 -9.77 22.39
C LEU A 797 -10.49 -10.77 23.33
N ALA A 798 -9.16 -10.84 23.29
CA ALA A 798 -8.36 -11.68 24.17
C ALA A 798 -8.46 -11.25 25.66
N ALA A 799 -8.80 -9.99 25.94
CA ALA A 799 -8.98 -9.49 27.30
C ALA A 799 -10.34 -9.87 27.93
N VAL A 800 -11.34 -10.27 27.12
CA VAL A 800 -12.72 -10.48 27.55
C VAL A 800 -12.86 -11.45 28.73
N PRO A 801 -12.16 -12.62 28.78
CA PRO A 801 -12.24 -13.51 29.93
C PRO A 801 -11.82 -12.82 31.23
N GLY A 802 -10.72 -12.06 31.22
CA GLY A 802 -10.24 -11.32 32.39
C GLY A 802 -11.22 -10.24 32.84
N LEU A 803 -11.83 -9.50 31.90
CA LEU A 803 -12.86 -8.51 32.23
C LEU A 803 -14.10 -9.13 32.87
N LYS A 804 -14.51 -10.32 32.40
CA LYS A 804 -15.64 -11.05 32.98
C LYS A 804 -15.37 -11.57 34.39
N SER A 805 -14.11 -11.78 34.76
CA SER A 805 -13.70 -12.21 36.09
C SER A 805 -13.61 -11.09 37.12
N ILE A 806 -13.60 -9.82 36.71
CA ILE A 806 -13.52 -8.66 37.62
C ILE A 806 -14.66 -8.65 38.66
N PRO A 807 -15.94 -8.83 38.28
CA PRO A 807 -17.03 -8.94 39.25
C PRO A 807 -16.83 -10.06 40.28
N ASP A 808 -16.27 -11.20 39.88
CA ASP A 808 -16.00 -12.33 40.78
C ASP A 808 -14.91 -11.97 41.79
N VAL A 809 -13.87 -11.23 41.37
CA VAL A 809 -12.86 -10.68 42.29
C VAL A 809 -13.52 -9.73 43.29
N ILE A 810 -14.36 -8.79 42.82
CA ILE A 810 -15.03 -7.80 43.69
C ILE A 810 -15.95 -8.51 44.71
N ASN A 811 -16.77 -9.45 44.26
CA ASN A 811 -17.69 -10.19 45.13
C ASN A 811 -16.93 -11.10 46.10
N GLY A 812 -15.85 -11.74 45.65
CA GLY A 812 -15.00 -12.57 46.48
C GLY A 812 -14.32 -11.77 47.59
N VAL A 813 -13.80 -10.58 47.29
CA VAL A 813 -13.24 -9.67 48.30
C VAL A 813 -14.33 -9.24 49.30
N HIS A 814 -15.52 -8.86 48.82
CA HIS A 814 -16.63 -8.44 49.68
C HIS A 814 -17.09 -9.57 50.63
N ASN A 815 -17.14 -10.80 50.14
CA ASN A 815 -17.57 -11.98 50.90
C ASN A 815 -16.42 -12.66 51.67
N ASN A 816 -15.20 -12.12 51.60
CA ASN A 816 -13.99 -12.71 52.18
C ASN A 816 -13.72 -14.16 51.70
N ASP A 817 -13.99 -14.45 50.42
CA ASP A 817 -13.79 -15.76 49.79
C ASP A 817 -12.48 -15.80 48.99
N VAL A 818 -11.42 -16.28 49.66
CA VAL A 818 -10.07 -16.38 49.09
C VAL A 818 -10.04 -17.28 47.85
N ALA A 819 -10.77 -18.39 47.85
CA ALA A 819 -10.73 -19.35 46.74
C ALA A 819 -11.32 -18.78 45.45
N VAL A 820 -12.43 -18.04 45.56
CA VAL A 820 -13.05 -17.35 44.42
C VAL A 820 -12.13 -16.25 43.89
N VAL A 821 -11.53 -15.45 44.77
CA VAL A 821 -10.60 -14.38 44.37
C VAL A 821 -9.39 -14.95 43.64
N THR A 822 -8.74 -15.98 44.20
CA THR A 822 -7.55 -16.60 43.59
C THR A 822 -7.87 -17.18 42.21
N LYS A 823 -8.99 -17.91 42.07
CA LYS A 823 -9.42 -18.46 40.77
C LYS A 823 -9.72 -17.36 39.75
N ALA A 824 -10.39 -16.29 40.16
CA ALA A 824 -10.71 -15.18 39.29
C ALA A 824 -9.45 -14.42 38.83
N LEU A 825 -8.46 -14.25 39.73
CA LEU A 825 -7.17 -13.63 39.39
C LEU A 825 -6.33 -14.50 38.43
N ASP A 826 -6.37 -15.83 38.55
CA ASP A 826 -5.71 -16.71 37.58
C ASP A 826 -6.27 -16.49 36.15
N VAL A 827 -7.58 -16.34 36.01
CA VAL A 827 -8.20 -16.00 34.71
C VAL A 827 -7.78 -14.61 34.22
N VAL A 828 -7.63 -13.63 35.13
CA VAL A 828 -7.12 -12.29 34.77
C VAL A 828 -5.68 -12.38 34.28
N SER A 829 -4.79 -13.12 34.96
CA SER A 829 -3.40 -13.32 34.54
C SER A 829 -3.32 -13.97 33.16
N GLN A 830 -4.07 -15.05 32.94
CA GLN A 830 -4.13 -15.74 31.64
C GLN A 830 -4.66 -14.84 30.51
N ALA A 831 -5.64 -13.98 30.80
CA ALA A 831 -6.12 -13.00 29.84
C ALA A 831 -5.04 -11.95 29.51
N ILE A 832 -4.29 -11.47 30.51
CA ILE A 832 -3.18 -10.53 30.31
C ILE A 832 -2.04 -11.18 29.47
N ASP A 833 -1.78 -12.46 29.66
CA ASP A 833 -0.82 -13.18 28.82
C ASP A 833 -1.34 -13.40 27.39
N SER A 834 -2.63 -13.66 27.23
CA SER A 834 -3.25 -13.80 25.91
C SER A 834 -3.18 -12.49 25.12
N ILE A 835 -3.50 -11.34 25.72
CA ILE A 835 -3.36 -10.03 25.06
C ILE A 835 -1.90 -9.77 24.63
N LYS A 836 -0.92 -10.20 25.44
CA LYS A 836 0.51 -10.08 25.13
C LYS A 836 0.89 -10.93 23.92
N GLN A 837 0.42 -12.17 23.82
CA GLN A 837 0.70 -13.02 22.66
C GLN A 837 0.05 -12.47 21.39
N THR A 838 -1.21 -12.01 21.48
CA THR A 838 -1.92 -11.44 20.33
C THR A 838 -1.26 -10.17 19.83
N LEU A 839 -0.76 -9.29 20.72
CA LEU A 839 -0.06 -8.07 20.33
C LEU A 839 1.17 -8.34 19.44
N LYS A 840 1.84 -9.50 19.60
CA LYS A 840 3.00 -9.87 18.78
C LYS A 840 2.67 -10.06 17.30
N LEU A 841 1.40 -10.35 16.96
CA LEU A 841 0.94 -10.44 15.58
C LEU A 841 1.11 -9.11 14.82
N MET A 842 1.28 -7.98 15.51
CA MET A 842 1.63 -6.71 14.88
C MET A 842 2.85 -6.86 13.95
N HIS A 843 3.83 -7.70 14.33
CA HIS A 843 5.06 -7.93 13.58
C HIS A 843 4.84 -8.63 12.24
N GLU A 844 3.73 -9.34 12.09
CA GLU A 844 3.37 -10.11 10.90
C GLU A 844 2.51 -9.27 9.95
N TYR A 845 1.59 -8.47 10.50
CA TYR A 845 0.54 -7.81 9.72
C TYR A 845 0.74 -6.30 9.53
N VAL A 846 1.72 -5.67 10.18
CA VAL A 846 1.92 -4.21 10.10
C VAL A 846 3.34 -3.90 9.65
N ASP A 847 3.46 -3.08 8.59
CA ASP A 847 4.73 -2.52 8.15
C ASP A 847 5.13 -1.29 8.99
N PRO A 848 6.34 -1.26 9.58
CA PRO A 848 6.82 -0.12 10.39
C PRO A 848 6.90 1.21 9.64
N SER A 849 7.28 1.21 8.36
CA SER A 849 7.42 2.40 7.53
C SER A 849 6.03 2.99 7.22
N ILE A 850 5.06 2.14 6.90
CA ILE A 850 3.67 2.55 6.64
C ILE A 850 3.00 3.05 7.93
N PHE A 851 3.17 2.33 9.04
CA PHE A 851 2.64 2.79 10.32
C PHE A 851 3.20 4.16 10.67
N TYR A 852 4.52 4.32 10.61
CA TYR A 852 5.20 5.56 11.00
C TYR A 852 4.88 6.73 10.07
N GLY A 853 5.03 6.53 8.76
CA GLY A 853 4.97 7.60 7.76
C GLY A 853 3.59 7.90 7.19
N ILE A 854 2.60 7.03 7.41
CA ILE A 854 1.24 7.21 6.89
C ILE A 854 0.21 7.17 8.03
N MET A 855 0.13 6.05 8.76
CA MET A 855 -0.98 5.84 9.69
C MET A 855 -1.00 6.81 10.87
N ARG A 856 0.17 7.10 11.44
CA ARG A 856 0.28 8.02 12.59
C ARG A 856 -0.26 9.42 12.30
N ILE A 857 -0.22 9.85 11.04
CA ILE A 857 -0.77 11.15 10.62
C ILE A 857 -2.27 11.16 10.88
N TYR A 858 -3.00 10.20 10.31
CA TYR A 858 -4.46 10.12 10.44
C TYR A 858 -4.96 9.81 11.85
N LEU A 859 -4.13 9.16 12.68
CA LEU A 859 -4.44 8.90 14.08
C LEU A 859 -4.14 10.10 15.00
N SER A 860 -3.45 11.12 14.50
CA SER A 860 -3.11 12.31 15.28
C SER A 860 -4.31 13.24 15.43
N GLY A 861 -4.47 13.78 16.64
CA GLY A 861 -5.43 14.85 16.93
C GLY A 861 -4.77 16.22 16.82
N TRP A 862 -5.47 17.25 17.27
CA TRP A 862 -5.04 18.65 17.23
C TRP A 862 -4.91 19.27 18.64
N LYS A 863 -4.93 18.46 19.71
CA LYS A 863 -4.48 18.86 21.05
C LYS A 863 -3.03 18.47 21.25
N ASP A 864 -2.24 19.37 21.84
CA ASP A 864 -0.81 19.14 22.10
C ASP A 864 -0.01 18.83 20.80
N ASN A 865 -0.54 19.26 19.64
CA ASN A 865 0.01 19.02 18.30
C ASN A 865 0.67 20.30 17.75
N PRO A 866 1.99 20.32 17.51
CA PRO A 866 2.69 21.51 17.02
C PRO A 866 2.18 22.06 15.69
N LEU A 867 1.58 21.22 14.84
CA LEU A 867 1.00 21.68 13.57
C LEU A 867 -0.30 22.45 13.79
N MET A 868 -1.03 22.17 14.87
CA MET A 868 -2.35 22.73 15.17
C MET A 868 -2.32 23.35 16.58
N PRO A 869 -1.47 24.37 16.84
CA PRO A 869 -1.23 24.86 18.19
C PRO A 869 -2.48 25.48 18.83
N GLU A 870 -3.42 25.96 18.03
CA GLU A 870 -4.69 26.52 18.50
C GLU A 870 -5.83 25.50 18.49
N GLY A 871 -5.67 24.34 17.83
CA GLY A 871 -6.73 23.37 17.58
C GLY A 871 -7.42 23.53 16.22
N LEU A 872 -8.62 22.95 16.08
CA LEU A 872 -9.40 22.92 14.84
C LEU A 872 -10.73 23.70 15.01
N VAL A 873 -11.05 24.59 14.08
CA VAL A 873 -12.34 25.29 14.07
C VAL A 873 -13.43 24.38 13.50
N TYR A 874 -14.55 24.26 14.20
CA TYR A 874 -15.73 23.51 13.77
C TYR A 874 -16.78 24.50 13.24
N ASP A 875 -16.73 24.76 11.94
CA ASP A 875 -17.59 25.76 11.29
C ASP A 875 -19.08 25.47 11.55
N GLY A 876 -19.88 26.51 11.81
CA GLY A 876 -21.29 26.35 12.18
C GLY A 876 -21.57 25.70 13.54
N VAL A 877 -20.54 25.37 14.34
CA VAL A 877 -20.68 24.92 15.74
C VAL A 877 -20.11 25.96 16.69
N GLN A 878 -18.85 26.34 16.51
CA GLN A 878 -18.22 27.43 17.27
C GLN A 878 -17.05 28.06 16.50
N GLU A 879 -16.87 29.36 16.67
CA GLU A 879 -15.79 30.13 16.01
C GLU A 879 -14.41 29.85 16.62
N LYS A 880 -14.36 29.56 17.93
CA LYS A 880 -13.10 29.26 18.61
C LYS A 880 -12.62 27.85 18.23
N PRO A 881 -11.33 27.68 17.90
CA PRO A 881 -10.72 26.37 17.75
C PRO A 881 -10.96 25.45 18.95
N MET A 882 -11.23 24.16 18.70
CA MET A 882 -11.35 23.11 19.70
C MET A 882 -10.10 22.24 19.71
N GLU A 883 -9.72 21.75 20.89
CA GLU A 883 -8.55 20.88 21.05
C GLU A 883 -8.92 19.45 21.45
N PHE A 884 -8.62 18.48 20.59
CA PHE A 884 -8.83 17.06 20.90
C PHE A 884 -7.58 16.20 20.65
N SER A 885 -7.30 15.29 21.57
CA SER A 885 -6.23 14.30 21.45
C SER A 885 -6.55 13.27 20.39
N GLY A 886 -5.53 12.77 19.70
CA GLY A 886 -5.69 11.72 18.69
C GLY A 886 -5.98 10.34 19.29
N SER A 887 -6.34 9.41 18.42
CA SER A 887 -6.61 8.02 18.79
C SER A 887 -5.34 7.33 19.30
N SER A 888 -5.46 6.63 20.43
CA SER A 888 -4.36 5.83 20.98
C SER A 888 -4.86 4.70 21.87
N ALA A 889 -4.03 3.67 22.07
CA ALA A 889 -4.33 2.57 22.98
C ALA A 889 -4.54 3.00 24.45
N ALA A 890 -4.11 4.21 24.84
CA ALA A 890 -4.40 4.75 26.17
C ALA A 890 -5.91 5.05 26.39
N GLN A 891 -6.69 5.09 25.31
CA GLN A 891 -8.15 5.18 25.33
C GLN A 891 -8.82 3.79 25.39
N SER A 892 -8.05 2.69 25.35
CA SER A 892 -8.59 1.36 25.63
C SER A 892 -8.98 1.26 27.10
N SER A 893 -10.17 0.74 27.36
CA SER A 893 -10.69 0.56 28.72
C SER A 893 -10.04 -0.63 29.44
N ILE A 894 -9.49 -1.61 28.71
CA ILE A 894 -9.02 -2.88 29.30
C ILE A 894 -7.88 -2.66 30.29
N LEU A 895 -6.89 -1.84 29.91
CA LEU A 895 -5.71 -1.59 30.72
C LEU A 895 -6.04 -0.73 31.94
N HIS A 896 -7.04 0.16 31.83
CA HIS A 896 -7.54 0.93 32.97
C HIS A 896 -8.28 0.04 33.95
N CYS A 897 -9.10 -0.90 33.48
CA CYS A 897 -9.76 -1.88 34.35
C CYS A 897 -8.74 -2.73 35.12
N PHE A 898 -7.69 -3.22 34.46
CA PHE A 898 -6.64 -4.01 35.13
C PHE A 898 -5.79 -3.16 36.08
N ASP A 899 -5.49 -1.91 35.73
CA ASP A 899 -4.80 -0.99 36.63
C ASP A 899 -5.60 -0.71 37.90
N GLU A 900 -6.90 -0.39 37.78
CA GLU A 900 -7.77 -0.16 38.94
C GLU A 900 -7.96 -1.43 39.77
N LEU A 901 -8.11 -2.60 39.13
CA LEU A 901 -8.23 -3.90 39.81
C LEU A 901 -6.99 -4.22 40.66
N LEU A 902 -5.80 -4.02 40.09
CA LEU A 902 -4.52 -4.34 40.73
C LEU A 902 -4.00 -3.20 41.62
N GLY A 903 -4.73 -2.09 41.75
CA GLY A 903 -4.35 -0.95 42.58
C GLY A 903 -3.17 -0.15 42.05
N VAL A 904 -2.95 -0.14 40.73
CA VAL A 904 -1.85 0.60 40.10
C VAL A 904 -2.17 2.09 40.09
N GLN A 905 -1.42 2.88 40.87
CA GLN A 905 -1.62 4.32 40.95
C GLN A 905 -0.69 5.10 40.01
N HIS A 906 -1.29 5.81 39.06
CA HIS A 906 -0.59 6.72 38.14
C HIS A 906 -0.71 8.17 38.61
N GLU A 907 0.44 8.80 38.86
CA GLU A 907 0.54 10.18 39.36
C GLU A 907 1.21 11.12 38.33
N GLY A 908 1.21 12.41 38.66
CA GLY A 908 1.85 13.44 37.85
C GLY A 908 1.28 13.53 36.43
N SER A 909 2.15 13.78 35.45
CA SER A 909 1.78 13.96 34.05
C SER A 909 1.18 12.69 33.42
N SER A 910 1.67 11.50 33.80
CA SER A 910 1.16 10.22 33.30
C SER A 910 -0.27 9.94 33.79
N GLY A 911 -0.55 10.18 35.07
CA GLY A 911 -1.91 10.06 35.63
C GLY A 911 -2.87 11.07 35.04
N ALA A 912 -2.44 12.33 34.87
CA ALA A 912 -3.26 13.37 34.23
C ALA A 912 -3.63 13.00 32.78
N PHE A 913 -2.67 12.45 32.03
CA PHE A 913 -2.89 11.98 30.66
C PHE A 913 -3.91 10.82 30.62
N LEU A 914 -3.76 9.80 31.46
CA LEU A 914 -4.67 8.65 31.50
C LEU A 914 -6.09 9.06 31.92
N ARG A 915 -6.25 9.94 32.92
CA ARG A 915 -7.56 10.48 33.30
C ARG A 915 -8.22 11.22 32.13
N ARG A 916 -7.47 12.06 31.42
CA ARG A 916 -7.96 12.72 30.19
C ARG A 916 -8.38 11.72 29.12
N MET A 917 -7.67 10.59 28.96
CA MET A 917 -8.06 9.57 27.97
C MET A 917 -9.38 8.86 28.31
N ARG A 918 -9.82 8.88 29.57
CA ARG A 918 -11.16 8.37 29.93
C ARG A 918 -12.28 9.17 29.28
N ASP A 919 -12.10 10.48 29.06
CA ASP A 919 -13.07 11.33 28.35
C ASP A 919 -13.32 10.91 26.90
N TYR A 920 -12.42 10.09 26.33
CA TYR A 920 -12.48 9.54 24.98
C TYR A 920 -13.04 8.11 24.97
N MET A 921 -13.43 7.56 26.13
CA MET A 921 -14.06 6.25 26.26
C MET A 921 -15.58 6.37 26.32
N LEU A 922 -16.26 5.29 25.94
CA LEU A 922 -17.71 5.19 26.08
C LEU A 922 -18.14 5.46 27.54
N PRO A 923 -19.25 6.20 27.75
CA PRO A 923 -19.73 6.50 29.11
C PRO A 923 -19.89 5.25 29.99
N SER A 924 -20.40 4.15 29.41
CA SER A 924 -20.54 2.88 30.12
C SER A 924 -19.20 2.27 30.56
N HIS A 925 -18.15 2.42 29.74
CA HIS A 925 -16.83 1.92 30.06
C HIS A 925 -16.17 2.74 31.17
N ARG A 926 -16.30 4.07 31.12
CA ARG A 926 -15.84 4.96 32.20
C ARG A 926 -16.47 4.60 33.53
N HIS A 927 -17.80 4.47 33.52
CA HIS A 927 -18.56 4.12 34.72
C HIS A 927 -18.11 2.78 35.30
N PHE A 928 -17.83 1.79 34.44
CA PHE A 928 -17.31 0.51 34.89
C PHE A 928 -15.94 0.64 35.56
N ILE A 929 -14.99 1.39 34.98
CA ILE A 929 -13.68 1.65 35.58
C ILE A 929 -13.82 2.35 36.95
N GLU A 930 -14.68 3.36 37.06
CA GLU A 930 -14.97 4.07 38.32
C GLU A 930 -15.61 3.17 39.38
N SER A 931 -16.44 2.21 38.95
CA SER A 931 -17.06 1.23 39.85
C SER A 931 -16.03 0.26 40.46
N ILE A 932 -14.94 -0.05 39.75
CA ILE A 932 -13.84 -0.87 40.28
C ILE A 932 -13.08 -0.07 41.35
N SER A 933 -12.69 1.16 41.00
CA SER A 933 -11.91 2.07 41.85
C SER A 933 -12.59 2.39 43.19
N SER A 934 -13.92 2.52 43.19
CA SER A 934 -14.70 2.89 44.39
C SER A 934 -15.03 1.73 45.34
N ARG A 935 -14.84 0.47 44.91
CA ARG A 935 -15.32 -0.71 45.65
C ARG A 935 -14.21 -1.62 46.18
N LEU A 936 -13.01 -1.55 45.60
CA LEU A 936 -12.01 -2.60 45.76
C LEU A 936 -10.71 -2.05 46.37
N SER A 937 -10.24 -2.69 47.44
CA SER A 937 -8.83 -2.62 47.83
C SER A 937 -8.24 -4.04 47.81
N LEU A 938 -8.06 -4.58 46.60
CA LEU A 938 -7.57 -5.96 46.41
C LEU A 938 -6.18 -6.15 47.04
N CYS A 939 -5.28 -5.18 46.88
CA CYS A 939 -3.96 -5.23 47.49
C CYS A 939 -4.05 -5.32 49.02
N SER A 940 -4.90 -4.50 49.66
CA SER A 940 -5.15 -4.60 51.11
C SER A 940 -5.75 -5.94 51.50
N PHE A 941 -6.67 -6.49 50.72
CA PHE A 941 -7.25 -7.79 50.96
C PHE A 941 -6.20 -8.91 50.91
N VAL A 942 -5.36 -8.95 49.86
CA VAL A 942 -4.28 -9.95 49.73
C VAL A 942 -3.30 -9.85 50.91
N LEU A 943 -2.89 -8.63 51.29
CA LEU A 943 -2.03 -8.40 52.45
C LEU A 943 -2.67 -8.85 53.77
N GLN A 944 -3.99 -8.65 53.94
CA GLN A 944 -4.71 -9.02 55.15
C GLN A 944 -4.87 -10.54 55.30
N GLN A 945 -5.13 -11.27 54.21
CA GLN A 945 -5.32 -12.72 54.28
C GLN A 945 -4.00 -13.46 54.53
N ALA A 946 -2.86 -12.91 54.09
CA ALA A 946 -1.54 -13.53 54.17
C ALA A 946 -1.49 -14.97 53.59
N ASP A 947 -2.38 -15.28 52.64
CA ASP A 947 -2.44 -16.56 51.95
C ASP A 947 -1.37 -16.60 50.85
N GLU A 948 -0.51 -17.62 50.88
CA GLU A 948 0.64 -17.75 49.99
C GLU A 948 0.21 -17.91 48.52
N HIS A 949 -0.85 -18.68 48.28
CA HIS A 949 -1.34 -18.96 46.94
C HIS A 949 -2.00 -17.71 46.31
N LEU A 950 -2.87 -17.04 47.04
CA LEU A 950 -3.49 -15.77 46.65
C LEU A 950 -2.43 -14.69 46.38
N THR A 951 -1.43 -14.57 47.27
CA THR A 951 -0.32 -13.61 47.10
C THR A 951 0.47 -13.89 45.83
N HIS A 952 0.80 -15.16 45.58
CA HIS A 952 1.48 -15.58 44.36
C HIS A 952 0.67 -15.27 43.10
N THR A 953 -0.63 -15.57 43.07
CA THR A 953 -1.49 -15.31 41.90
C THR A 953 -1.68 -13.81 41.66
N PHE A 954 -1.76 -12.99 42.71
CA PHE A 954 -1.76 -11.53 42.58
C PHE A 954 -0.44 -11.00 41.98
N GLU A 955 0.70 -11.45 42.50
CA GLU A 955 2.03 -11.12 41.98
C GLU A 955 2.18 -11.54 40.50
N GLN A 956 1.64 -12.70 40.12
CA GLN A 956 1.59 -13.14 38.72
C GLN A 956 0.77 -12.19 37.83
N CYS A 957 -0.38 -11.69 38.28
CA CYS A 957 -1.15 -10.71 37.52
C CYS A 957 -0.35 -9.42 37.26
N VAL A 958 0.33 -8.91 38.30
CA VAL A 958 1.19 -7.72 38.20
C VAL A 958 2.36 -7.99 37.24
N ALA A 959 3.02 -9.15 37.36
CA ALA A 959 4.11 -9.54 36.49
C ALA A 959 3.68 -9.67 35.02
N SER A 960 2.57 -10.34 34.73
CA SER A 960 2.02 -10.45 33.37
C SER A 960 1.70 -9.07 32.78
N LEU A 961 1.20 -8.13 33.59
CA LEU A 961 0.91 -6.77 33.13
C LEU A 961 2.19 -5.95 32.86
N VAL A 962 3.23 -6.13 33.66
CA VAL A 962 4.57 -5.56 33.40
C VAL A 962 5.15 -6.14 32.10
N ASP A 963 5.04 -7.45 31.90
CA ASP A 963 5.49 -8.13 30.69
C ASP A 963 4.78 -7.65 29.43
N PHE A 964 3.46 -7.48 29.51
CA PHE A 964 2.68 -6.88 28.43
C PHE A 964 3.20 -5.48 28.09
N ARG A 965 3.47 -4.63 29.10
CA ARG A 965 4.00 -3.27 28.89
C ARG A 965 5.41 -3.26 28.32
N ASN A 966 6.27 -4.19 28.73
CA ASN A 966 7.59 -4.38 28.12
C ASN A 966 7.46 -4.78 26.64
N CYS A 967 6.57 -5.74 26.34
CA CYS A 967 6.26 -6.13 24.96
C CYS A 967 5.78 -4.92 24.14
N HIS A 968 4.86 -4.12 24.68
CA HIS A 968 4.36 -2.91 24.03
C HIS A 968 5.45 -1.86 23.79
N ILE A 969 6.34 -1.63 24.76
CA ILE A 969 7.50 -0.73 24.58
C ILE A 969 8.41 -1.23 23.44
N ASN A 970 8.63 -2.54 23.32
CA ASN A 970 9.42 -3.12 22.24
C ASN A 970 8.73 -2.93 20.87
N THR A 971 7.41 -3.12 20.81
CA THR A 971 6.62 -2.82 19.62
C THR A 971 6.72 -1.33 19.26
N VAL A 972 6.51 -0.42 20.21
CA VAL A 972 6.67 1.03 19.98
C VAL A 972 8.08 1.38 19.52
N THR A 973 9.11 0.74 20.07
CA THR A 973 10.50 0.94 19.62
C THR A 973 10.65 0.60 18.14
N ARG A 974 10.09 -0.53 17.70
CA ARG A 974 10.16 -0.99 16.30
C ARG A 974 9.35 -0.13 15.33
N TYR A 975 8.16 0.30 15.73
CA TYR A 975 7.21 0.99 14.85
C TYR A 975 7.27 2.52 14.93
N VAL A 976 7.93 3.07 15.94
CA VAL A 976 8.03 4.52 16.14
C VAL A 976 9.47 4.97 16.32
N THR A 977 10.19 4.46 17.34
CA THR A 977 11.52 4.99 17.70
C THR A 977 12.57 4.72 16.61
N ILE A 978 12.62 3.50 16.06
CA ILE A 978 13.57 3.14 14.99
C ILE A 978 13.26 3.93 13.71
N PRO A 979 12.02 3.97 13.19
CA PRO A 979 11.66 4.81 12.05
C PRO A 979 11.94 6.30 12.28
N ALA A 980 11.66 6.84 13.48
CA ALA A 980 11.96 8.23 13.82
C ALA A 980 13.46 8.54 13.77
N SER A 981 14.30 7.65 14.33
CA SER A 981 15.75 7.79 14.26
C SER A 981 16.26 7.75 12.81
N ARG A 982 15.68 6.88 11.98
CA ARG A 982 15.98 6.81 10.54
C ARG A 982 15.55 8.08 9.81
N ALA A 983 14.35 8.60 10.09
CA ALA A 983 13.86 9.86 9.54
C ALA A 983 14.81 11.03 9.85
N LYS A 984 15.27 11.15 11.11
CA LYS A 984 16.26 12.15 11.52
C LYS A 984 17.57 12.02 10.73
N GLN A 985 18.11 10.81 10.59
CA GLN A 985 19.34 10.55 9.82
C GLN A 985 19.16 10.88 8.32
N LEU A 986 18.01 10.53 7.74
CA LEU A 986 17.67 10.80 6.34
C LEU A 986 17.41 12.28 6.06
N SER A 987 16.90 13.04 7.03
CA SER A 987 16.68 14.49 6.91
C SER A 987 17.98 15.30 6.89
N ALA A 988 19.08 14.74 7.43
CA ALA A 988 20.40 15.36 7.46
C ALA A 988 21.21 15.14 6.16
N ASN A 989 20.89 14.13 5.35
CA ASN A 989 21.59 13.80 4.10
C ASN A 989 20.72 14.11 2.86
N LYS A 990 21.16 15.04 2.00
CA LYS A 990 20.39 15.61 0.86
C LYS A 990 20.50 14.86 -0.48
N GLN A 991 20.61 13.53 -0.52
CA GLN A 991 20.71 12.79 -1.80
C GLN A 991 19.66 11.69 -1.97
N GLY A 992 19.27 11.45 -3.23
CA GLY A 992 18.08 10.72 -3.67
C GLY A 992 17.92 9.33 -3.06
N LEU A 993 16.70 9.05 -2.57
CA LEU A 993 16.35 7.89 -1.76
C LEU A 993 15.19 7.10 -2.40
N ALA A 994 15.18 5.78 -2.19
CA ALA A 994 14.11 4.87 -2.59
C ALA A 994 12.73 5.22 -1.97
N GLU A 995 11.62 4.81 -2.60
CA GLU A 995 10.25 5.18 -2.19
C GLU A 995 9.92 4.86 -0.71
N GLU A 996 10.40 3.73 -0.18
CA GLU A 996 10.19 3.33 1.23
C GLU A 996 10.89 4.27 2.22
N LEU A 997 12.05 4.82 1.83
CA LEU A 997 12.83 5.79 2.59
C LEU A 997 12.25 7.21 2.42
N ASP A 998 11.59 7.49 1.30
CA ASP A 998 10.88 8.75 1.09
C ASP A 998 9.59 8.82 1.93
N ILE A 999 8.88 7.70 2.19
CA ILE A 999 7.73 7.64 3.12
C ILE A 999 8.17 7.98 4.56
N ILE A 1000 9.30 7.41 5.03
CA ILE A 1000 9.84 7.70 6.37
C ILE A 1000 10.39 9.13 6.46
N ARG A 1001 11.04 9.63 5.40
CA ARG A 1001 11.55 11.01 5.34
C ARG A 1001 10.42 12.06 5.27
N ARG A 1002 9.29 11.71 4.64
CA ARG A 1002 8.07 12.54 4.57
C ARG A 1002 7.22 12.46 5.84
N ALA A 1003 7.53 11.53 6.75
CA ALA A 1003 6.84 11.40 8.01
C ALA A 1003 7.03 12.66 8.88
N PRO A 1004 5.98 13.10 9.59
CA PRO A 1004 6.01 14.23 10.52
C PRO A 1004 7.25 14.31 11.42
N THR A 1005 8.06 15.37 11.31
CA THR A 1005 9.12 15.65 12.29
C THR A 1005 8.52 16.05 13.65
N THR A 1006 7.31 16.62 13.64
CA THR A 1006 6.58 17.05 14.85
C THR A 1006 6.09 15.89 15.73
N LEU A 1007 6.00 14.68 15.16
CA LEU A 1007 5.59 13.46 15.87
C LEU A 1007 6.78 12.62 16.37
N GLU A 1008 8.03 13.05 16.19
CA GLU A 1008 9.23 12.21 16.46
C GLU A 1008 9.36 11.76 17.92
N GLU A 1009 8.87 12.56 18.88
CA GLU A 1009 8.98 12.28 20.32
C GLU A 1009 7.62 12.11 21.02
N ARG A 1010 6.51 12.27 20.27
CA ARG A 1010 5.14 12.26 20.81
C ARG A 1010 4.30 11.10 20.24
N GLY A 1011 3.47 10.51 21.10
CA GLY A 1011 2.43 9.59 20.68
C GLY A 1011 1.28 10.32 19.97
N THR A 1012 0.47 9.61 19.19
CA THR A 1012 -0.71 10.18 18.49
C THR A 1012 -1.74 10.78 19.45
N GLY A 1013 -1.78 10.32 20.71
CA GLY A 1013 -2.57 10.90 21.79
C GLY A 1013 -1.97 12.16 22.45
N GLY A 1014 -0.74 12.55 22.11
CA GLY A 1014 -0.07 13.78 22.57
C GLY A 1014 0.94 13.63 23.72
N SER A 1015 1.19 12.42 24.24
CA SER A 1015 2.15 12.18 25.32
C SER A 1015 3.61 12.12 24.84
N GLY A 1016 4.59 12.53 25.67
CA GLY A 1016 6.01 12.23 25.46
C GLY A 1016 6.26 10.71 25.54
N LEU A 1017 6.36 10.06 24.38
CA LEU A 1017 6.00 8.65 24.21
C LEU A 1017 6.80 7.69 25.10
N MET A 1018 8.13 7.71 25.00
CA MET A 1018 8.97 6.77 25.73
C MET A 1018 9.02 7.03 27.24
N THR A 1019 8.99 8.31 27.65
CA THR A 1019 8.95 8.68 29.07
C THR A 1019 7.64 8.19 29.69
N PHE A 1020 6.52 8.47 29.03
CA PHE A 1020 5.19 8.03 29.49
C PHE A 1020 5.10 6.51 29.63
N LEU A 1021 5.48 5.75 28.59
CA LEU A 1021 5.37 4.29 28.61
C LEU A 1021 6.26 3.65 29.69
N LYS A 1022 7.48 4.16 29.89
CA LYS A 1022 8.37 3.69 30.96
C LYS A 1022 7.79 3.99 32.33
N THR A 1023 7.32 5.23 32.57
CA THR A 1023 6.69 5.60 33.86
C THR A 1023 5.48 4.73 34.18
N VAL A 1024 4.59 4.50 33.21
CA VAL A 1024 3.41 3.65 33.37
C VAL A 1024 3.83 2.21 33.70
N ARG A 1025 4.80 1.63 32.98
CA ARG A 1025 5.34 0.30 33.30
C ARG A 1025 5.96 0.24 34.70
N ASP A 1026 6.74 1.24 35.09
CA ASP A 1026 7.44 1.25 36.38
C ASP A 1026 6.44 1.36 37.54
N LYS A 1027 5.36 2.14 37.37
CA LYS A 1027 4.21 2.17 38.31
C LYS A 1027 3.47 0.82 38.40
N THR A 1028 3.34 0.12 37.27
CA THR A 1028 3.20 -1.36 37.15
C THR A 1028 3.93 -2.13 38.23
N LYS A 1029 5.25 -2.05 38.17
CA LYS A 1029 6.13 -2.85 39.01
C LYS A 1029 5.97 -2.54 40.50
N TYR A 1030 5.69 -1.27 40.85
CA TYR A 1030 5.50 -0.85 42.24
C TYR A 1030 4.19 -1.35 42.87
N ALA A 1031 3.26 -1.92 42.10
CA ALA A 1031 2.08 -2.59 42.64
C ALA A 1031 2.39 -4.00 43.22
N SER A 1032 3.60 -4.53 43.01
CA SER A 1032 4.05 -5.79 43.61
C SER A 1032 4.17 -5.66 45.14
N ILE A 1033 3.66 -6.67 45.86
CA ILE A 1033 3.63 -6.73 47.32
C ILE A 1033 5.05 -6.76 47.89
N SER A 1034 5.98 -7.43 47.19
CA SER A 1034 7.41 -7.46 47.55
C SER A 1034 8.09 -6.08 47.60
N GLN A 1035 7.57 -5.09 46.86
CA GLN A 1035 8.09 -3.72 46.83
C GLN A 1035 7.38 -2.79 47.82
N CYS A 1036 6.14 -3.11 48.21
CA CYS A 1036 5.40 -2.38 49.25
C CYS A 1036 5.99 -2.55 50.66
N THR A 1037 6.69 -3.67 50.93
CA THR A 1037 7.29 -3.96 52.24
C THR A 1037 8.71 -3.41 52.43
N THR A 1038 9.38 -2.93 51.36
CA THR A 1038 10.77 -2.45 51.38
C THR A 1038 10.91 -0.91 51.31
N GLY A 1039 9.82 -0.18 51.07
CA GLY A 1039 9.80 1.28 51.00
C GLY A 1039 9.10 1.92 52.20
N ASN A 1040 9.77 2.87 52.85
CA ASN A 1040 9.29 3.62 54.02
C ASN A 1040 8.20 4.66 53.62
N GLN A 1041 7.09 4.20 53.05
CA GLN A 1041 5.88 5.00 52.81
C GLN A 1041 4.66 4.26 53.35
N VAL A 1042 4.30 4.60 54.59
CA VAL A 1042 3.01 4.33 55.20
C VAL A 1042 1.93 4.93 54.29
N LEU A 1043 1.16 4.07 53.60
CA LEU A 1043 -0.14 4.46 53.05
C LEU A 1043 -0.97 4.97 54.23
N ARG A 1044 -1.50 6.19 54.13
CA ARG A 1044 -2.37 6.77 55.15
C ARG A 1044 -3.58 5.87 55.33
N ASP A 1045 -3.62 5.16 56.45
CA ASP A 1045 -4.86 4.59 56.99
C ASP A 1045 -5.86 5.73 57.20
N LEU A 1046 -6.92 5.74 56.41
CA LEU A 1046 -8.16 6.39 56.83
C LEU A 1046 -8.77 5.50 57.91
N SER A 1047 -8.72 5.99 59.16
CA SER A 1047 -9.24 5.27 60.30
C SER A 1047 -10.71 4.89 60.10
N MET A 1048 -11.06 3.67 60.51
CA MET A 1048 -12.41 3.07 60.47
C MET A 1048 -13.55 3.91 61.09
N THR A 1049 -13.24 5.04 61.73
CA THR A 1049 -14.21 5.92 62.38
C THR A 1049 -14.98 6.82 61.40
N GLU A 1050 -14.51 7.05 60.18
CA GLU A 1050 -15.20 7.93 59.21
C GLU A 1050 -16.17 7.18 58.26
N ILE A 1051 -16.14 5.84 58.23
CA ILE A 1051 -17.00 5.02 57.37
C ILE A 1051 -18.43 4.85 57.93
N GLN A 1052 -18.68 5.17 59.21
CA GLN A 1052 -20.01 5.06 59.82
C GLN A 1052 -20.89 6.32 59.70
N LYS A 1053 -20.52 7.32 58.88
CA LYS A 1053 -21.30 8.57 58.72
C LYS A 1053 -21.70 8.94 57.28
N ILE A 1054 -21.58 8.03 56.33
CA ILE A 1054 -22.23 8.08 55.00
C ILE A 1054 -23.15 6.87 54.92
#